data_AF-A0A1R3RC27-F1
#
_entry.id   AF-A0A1R3RC27-F1
#
_cell.length_a   1.000
_cell.length_b   1.000
_cell.length_c   1.000
_cell.angle_alpha   90.00
_cell.angle_beta   90.00
_cell.angle_gamma   90.00
#
_symmetry.space_group_name_H-M   'P 1'
#
loop_
_entity.id
_entity.type
_entity.pdbx_description
1 polymer ?
#
loop_
_entity_poly.entity_id
_entity_poly.type
_entity_poly.pdbx_seq_one_letter_code
_entity_poly.pdbx_strand_id
1 'polypeptide(L)'
;MATPTPTSTPQSNDMHVLIIGAGITGLILAQSLKKANIPYSIFEKEHSLNYRSNEWTMAIHWSLDRLRDLLPPDRYSNMEAVSCNPDVAITAGGNYPIIHGESGQLLAGVPYAQGLRVPRSKMRDLCSKDIDVQYGKNLIDVAFCESGRGVVAFFEDGSVVPGTIVVGADGPRSKVREFAMRSVESAAVSRFPIFHTNMTVRYEDAEKARFVRERFPTSYLALSERSYHAFQSISSMPDGLDHPESWIFHLAMAWFMEHGQPKTYRERLDMIRDKAQSLAEPARSSFTWIPDDTQVHKADISYWVTQPWDNRQGRLTLVGDAAHPMPPYRGQGLNHCICDISHLWTGIQQVVAGAATLEEVITAYEAEMVPRGREEVKCSVENGYMLHDWDRIRESPVFRQGFRPMTGHDKGSTGECDCLRFSSGRLSASESYDIVLHIRAELQEGPMQSELLSHLCRSDCRQPPKPYTHNIDREIIEVHADIRLVPNLRCRRPWSILPWPRIPRITLRMPMEIHKLEMVTLLQKVLCLVLSLVSSTAFTMSSQRPYALTICGYRKPGMDEDEYHHYLSEHHAEIVKNHLVNFGIITYTLTHNTSESKNMMKRIFGNLPEGNTGDCDCYAQIVFRDVEDYVRARNDPYYREVIFPDHANFADSTRTLFLTGWVEAHIVDGKLV
;
A
#
# COMPACT_ATOMS: atom_id res chain seq x y z
N MET A 1 -21.24 49.82 15.46
CA MET A 1 -20.90 48.39 15.27
C MET A 1 -20.15 48.29 13.96
N ALA A 2 -18.83 48.14 14.01
CA ALA A 2 -18.03 47.98 12.81
C ALA A 2 -18.13 46.52 12.34
N THR A 3 -18.40 46.34 11.05
CA THR A 3 -18.41 45.05 10.35
C THR A 3 -17.02 44.40 10.44
N PRO A 4 -16.92 43.09 10.73
CA PRO A 4 -15.63 42.41 10.75
C PRO A 4 -15.12 42.24 9.32
N THR A 5 -13.91 42.72 9.08
CA THR A 5 -13.12 42.52 7.86
C THR A 5 -12.78 41.02 7.71
N PRO A 6 -12.74 40.44 6.50
CA PRO A 6 -12.37 39.04 6.33
C PRO A 6 -10.93 38.83 6.81
N THR A 7 -10.76 37.94 7.77
CA THR A 7 -9.47 37.53 8.32
C THR A 7 -8.54 37.02 7.22
N SER A 8 -7.34 37.59 7.22
CA SER A 8 -6.18 37.22 6.43
C SER A 8 -5.87 35.72 6.48
N THR A 9 -5.44 35.19 5.34
CA THR A 9 -4.83 33.87 5.15
C THR A 9 -3.72 33.62 6.20
N PRO A 10 -3.60 32.41 6.80
CA PRO A 10 -2.58 32.14 7.80
C PRO A 10 -1.18 32.27 7.19
N GLN A 11 -0.28 33.03 7.84
CA GLN A 11 1.14 33.04 7.50
C GLN A 11 1.84 31.83 8.13
N SER A 12 3.02 31.45 7.61
CA SER A 12 3.79 30.24 7.95
C SER A 12 4.07 29.98 9.46
N ASN A 13 3.78 30.94 10.35
CA ASN A 13 4.01 30.87 11.79
C ASN A 13 2.84 30.27 12.61
N ASP A 14 1.70 29.94 11.99
CA ASP A 14 0.52 29.42 12.72
C ASP A 14 0.41 27.88 12.76
N MET A 15 1.36 27.15 12.17
CA MET A 15 1.35 25.69 12.13
C MET A 15 2.28 25.08 13.18
N HIS A 16 1.75 24.23 14.06
CA HIS A 16 2.51 23.40 14.98
C HIS A 16 2.08 21.94 14.84
N VAL A 17 2.98 21.08 14.37
CA VAL A 17 2.71 19.64 14.18
C VAL A 17 3.06 18.85 15.45
N LEU A 18 2.10 18.10 16.01
CA LEU A 18 2.34 17.16 17.10
C LEU A 18 2.57 15.77 16.53
N ILE A 19 3.78 15.22 16.67
CA ILE A 19 4.15 13.89 16.20
C ILE A 19 4.14 12.92 17.38
N ILE A 20 3.31 11.89 17.33
CA ILE A 20 3.22 10.89 18.38
C ILE A 20 3.99 9.65 17.92
N GLY A 21 5.15 9.39 18.54
CA GLY A 21 6.05 8.28 18.24
C GLY A 21 7.37 8.72 17.59
N ALA A 22 8.51 8.42 18.25
CA ALA A 22 9.85 8.66 17.71
C ALA A 22 10.45 7.37 17.10
N GLY A 23 9.60 6.66 16.35
CA GLY A 23 10.04 5.65 15.38
C GLY A 23 10.68 6.30 14.15
N ILE A 24 11.15 5.49 13.20
CA ILE A 24 11.80 6.00 11.98
C ILE A 24 10.85 6.93 11.21
N THR A 25 9.59 6.56 11.06
CA THR A 25 8.55 7.35 10.38
C THR A 25 8.39 8.75 11.00
N GLY A 26 8.21 8.83 12.32
CA GLY A 26 8.06 10.10 13.03
C GLY A 26 9.32 10.95 12.99
N LEU A 27 10.50 10.33 13.07
CA LEU A 27 11.78 11.04 12.97
C LEU A 27 12.04 11.60 11.56
N ILE A 28 11.69 10.87 10.49
CA ILE A 28 11.79 11.39 9.11
C ILE A 28 10.86 12.60 8.93
N LEU A 29 9.64 12.55 9.46
CA LEU A 29 8.72 13.69 9.44
C LEU A 29 9.30 14.89 10.22
N ALA A 30 9.82 14.67 11.42
CA ALA A 30 10.47 15.71 12.22
C ALA A 30 11.66 16.36 11.50
N GLN A 31 12.50 15.56 10.84
CA GLN A 31 13.61 16.07 10.02
C GLN A 31 13.11 16.93 8.85
N SER A 32 12.04 16.52 8.18
CA SER A 32 11.43 17.26 7.06
C SER A 32 10.87 18.61 7.51
N LEU A 33 10.12 18.62 8.63
CA LEU A 33 9.57 19.84 9.23
C LEU A 33 10.67 20.78 9.72
N LYS A 34 11.70 20.23 10.38
CA LYS A 34 12.87 20.99 10.85
C LYS A 34 13.60 21.66 9.68
N LYS A 35 13.87 20.92 8.60
CA LYS A 35 14.53 21.43 7.38
C LYS A 35 13.80 22.64 6.80
N ALA A 36 12.49 22.73 6.97
CA ALA A 36 11.66 23.83 6.48
C ALA A 36 11.30 24.88 7.56
N ASN A 37 11.87 24.79 8.77
CA ASN A 37 11.56 25.68 9.89
C ASN A 37 10.07 25.71 10.27
N ILE A 38 9.35 24.58 10.11
CA ILE A 38 7.96 24.45 10.54
C ILE A 38 7.96 23.99 12.01
N PRO A 39 7.26 24.68 12.93
CA PRO A 39 7.17 24.27 14.33
C PRO A 39 6.59 22.85 14.50
N TYR A 40 7.23 22.06 15.36
CA TYR A 40 6.73 20.72 15.70
C TYR A 40 7.16 20.32 17.12
N SER A 41 6.49 19.31 17.66
CA SER A 41 6.92 18.59 18.86
C SER A 41 6.76 17.10 18.63
N ILE A 42 7.76 16.31 19.01
CA ILE A 42 7.76 14.86 18.85
C ILE A 42 7.84 14.18 20.22
N PHE A 43 6.93 13.24 20.44
CA PHE A 43 6.72 12.59 21.73
C PHE A 43 6.99 11.10 21.61
N GLU A 44 7.67 10.52 22.59
CA GLU A 44 7.98 9.09 22.65
C GLU A 44 7.66 8.54 24.03
N LYS A 45 6.94 7.43 24.09
CA LYS A 45 6.54 6.81 25.36
C LYS A 45 7.71 6.08 26.03
N GLU A 46 8.66 5.59 25.25
CA GLU A 46 9.88 4.98 25.79
C GLU A 46 10.76 6.05 26.47
N HIS A 47 11.60 5.63 27.42
CA HIS A 47 12.40 6.56 28.23
C HIS A 47 13.64 7.10 27.53
N SER A 48 14.10 6.45 26.45
CA SER A 48 15.27 6.86 25.69
C SER A 48 15.26 6.30 24.26
N LEU A 49 16.13 6.85 23.41
CA LEU A 49 16.39 6.27 22.09
C LEU A 49 16.86 4.83 22.25
N ASN A 50 16.33 3.94 21.40
CA ASN A 50 16.70 2.52 21.38
C ASN A 50 16.64 1.80 22.74
N TYR A 51 15.70 2.18 23.61
CA TYR A 51 15.49 1.59 24.94
C TYR A 51 15.35 0.06 24.95
N ARG A 52 14.73 -0.54 23.92
CA ARG A 52 14.54 -1.99 23.80
C ARG A 52 15.77 -2.67 23.20
N SER A 53 16.15 -3.84 23.74
CA SER A 53 17.27 -4.64 23.24
C SER A 53 17.02 -5.33 21.89
N ASN A 54 15.75 -5.51 21.49
CA ASN A 54 15.42 -6.20 20.25
C ASN A 54 15.76 -5.33 19.02
N GLU A 55 16.63 -5.86 18.15
CA GLU A 55 17.18 -5.19 16.97
C GLU A 55 16.87 -5.98 15.70
N TRP A 56 16.65 -5.28 14.59
CA TRP A 56 16.45 -5.89 13.29
C TRP A 56 16.88 -4.94 12.17
N THR A 57 17.10 -5.50 11.00
CA THR A 57 17.48 -4.75 9.80
C THR A 57 16.27 -4.58 8.87
N MET A 58 16.18 -3.47 8.16
CA MET A 58 15.13 -3.20 7.16
C MET A 58 15.75 -2.82 5.82
N ALA A 59 15.05 -3.12 4.73
CA ALA A 59 15.48 -2.71 3.39
C ALA A 59 14.70 -1.47 2.93
N ILE A 60 15.42 -0.51 2.34
CA ILE A 60 14.89 0.63 1.62
C ILE A 60 15.23 0.38 0.15
N HIS A 61 14.23 0.38 -0.72
CA HIS A 61 14.40 0.07 -2.15
C HIS A 61 13.65 1.09 -3.01
N TRP A 62 12.39 0.86 -3.39
CA TRP A 62 11.66 1.75 -4.31
C TRP A 62 11.35 3.14 -3.73
N SER A 63 11.46 3.33 -2.41
CA SER A 63 11.22 4.62 -1.76
C SER A 63 12.50 5.43 -1.49
N LEU A 64 13.66 4.91 -1.91
CA LEU A 64 14.97 5.44 -1.51
C LEU A 64 15.22 6.88 -1.97
N ASP A 65 14.82 7.20 -3.19
CA ASP A 65 14.98 8.50 -3.82
C ASP A 65 14.24 9.60 -3.05
N ARG A 66 13.06 9.28 -2.49
CA ARG A 66 12.24 10.19 -1.68
C ARG A 66 12.96 10.70 -0.44
N LEU A 67 13.88 9.93 0.13
CA LEU A 67 14.67 10.36 1.29
C LEU A 67 15.56 11.57 1.00
N ARG A 68 15.92 11.83 -0.27
CA ARG A 68 16.70 13.01 -0.65
C ARG A 68 15.96 14.32 -0.36
N ASP A 69 14.65 14.32 -0.59
CA ASP A 69 13.82 15.50 -0.38
C ASP A 69 13.40 15.63 1.09
N LEU A 70 13.17 14.50 1.76
CA LEU A 70 12.74 14.44 3.15
C LEU A 70 13.85 14.76 4.16
N LEU A 71 15.07 14.27 3.92
CA LEU A 71 16.17 14.44 4.86
C LEU A 71 17.00 15.70 4.54
N PRO A 72 17.66 16.30 5.55
CA PRO A 72 18.75 17.25 5.32
C PRO A 72 19.90 16.61 4.51
N PRO A 73 20.63 17.38 3.69
CA PRO A 73 21.68 16.84 2.80
C PRO A 73 22.73 15.98 3.53
N ASP A 74 23.15 16.41 4.71
CA ASP A 74 24.15 15.73 5.53
C ASP A 74 23.62 14.43 6.16
N ARG A 75 22.31 14.32 6.39
CA ARG A 75 21.67 13.08 6.85
C ARG A 75 21.57 12.09 5.69
N TYR A 76 21.11 12.54 4.53
CA TYR A 76 21.04 11.71 3.33
C TYR A 76 22.42 11.21 2.87
N SER A 77 23.45 12.07 2.88
CA SER A 77 24.81 11.68 2.49
C SER A 77 25.45 10.64 3.43
N ASN A 78 24.95 10.51 4.66
CA ASN A 78 25.43 9.55 5.64
C ASN A 78 24.66 8.21 5.64
N MET A 79 23.68 8.01 4.73
CA MET A 79 22.89 6.77 4.65
C MET A 79 23.75 5.52 4.39
N GLU A 80 24.80 5.63 3.58
CA GLU A 80 25.73 4.53 3.30
C GLU A 80 26.52 4.12 4.55
N ALA A 81 26.96 5.10 5.34
CA ALA A 81 27.71 4.87 6.58
C ALA A 81 26.88 4.17 7.67
N VAL A 82 25.55 4.35 7.64
CA VAL A 82 24.62 3.66 8.56
C VAL A 82 24.02 2.39 7.98
N SER A 83 24.38 2.02 6.75
CA SER A 83 23.93 0.78 6.12
C SER A 83 24.50 -0.45 6.82
N CYS A 84 23.87 -1.60 6.58
CA CYS A 84 24.30 -2.89 7.09
C CYS A 84 25.63 -3.33 6.47
N ASN A 85 25.85 -2.96 5.21
CA ASN A 85 27.01 -3.35 4.43
C ASN A 85 27.60 -2.11 3.75
N PRO A 86 28.56 -1.43 4.41
CA PRO A 86 29.11 -0.17 3.90
C PRO A 86 29.93 -0.32 2.61
N ASP A 87 30.31 -1.54 2.21
CA ASP A 87 30.96 -1.81 0.92
C ASP A 87 30.02 -1.72 -0.28
N VAL A 88 28.71 -1.81 -0.04
CA VAL A 88 27.71 -1.80 -1.11
C VAL A 88 27.18 -0.38 -1.23
N ALA A 89 27.61 0.30 -2.29
CA ALA A 89 27.11 1.62 -2.63
C ALA A 89 25.58 1.61 -2.77
N ILE A 90 24.94 2.70 -2.38
CA ILE A 90 23.47 2.88 -2.42
C ILE A 90 22.90 2.72 -3.84
N THR A 91 23.74 2.98 -4.84
CA THR A 91 23.43 2.89 -6.28
C THR A 91 23.74 1.53 -6.90
N ALA A 92 24.31 0.58 -6.15
CA ALA A 92 24.77 -0.69 -6.71
C ALA A 92 23.63 -1.54 -7.28
N GLY A 93 22.40 -1.34 -6.75
CA GLY A 93 21.26 -2.18 -7.06
C GLY A 93 21.55 -3.65 -6.73
N GLY A 94 20.73 -4.56 -7.26
CA GLY A 94 21.05 -5.97 -7.24
C GLY A 94 19.82 -6.86 -7.10
N ASN A 95 20.06 -8.06 -6.58
CA ASN A 95 19.02 -9.04 -6.33
C ASN A 95 19.03 -9.43 -4.85
N TYR A 96 17.86 -9.43 -4.23
CA TYR A 96 17.66 -10.03 -2.92
C TYR A 96 17.51 -11.55 -3.10
N PRO A 97 18.46 -12.36 -2.61
CA PRO A 97 18.49 -13.79 -2.88
C PRO A 97 17.49 -14.54 -2.01
N ILE A 98 16.63 -15.33 -2.67
CA ILE A 98 15.79 -16.34 -2.05
C ILE A 98 16.37 -17.70 -2.44
N ILE A 99 16.76 -18.49 -1.46
CA ILE A 99 17.37 -19.80 -1.64
C ILE A 99 16.47 -20.91 -1.13
N HIS A 100 16.65 -22.10 -1.70
CA HIS A 100 16.09 -23.32 -1.21
C HIS A 100 16.82 -23.73 0.07
N GLY A 101 16.09 -23.97 1.14
CA GLY A 101 16.63 -24.23 2.48
C GLY A 101 17.56 -25.45 2.51
N GLU A 102 17.08 -26.58 2.02
CA GLU A 102 17.76 -27.89 2.10
C GLU A 102 18.88 -28.09 1.08
N SER A 103 18.80 -27.45 -0.10
CA SER A 103 19.83 -27.59 -1.15
C SER A 103 20.77 -26.40 -1.25
N GLY A 104 20.39 -25.25 -0.68
CA GLY A 104 21.14 -24.00 -0.78
C GLY A 104 21.11 -23.39 -2.19
N GLN A 105 20.36 -23.97 -3.14
CA GLN A 105 20.28 -23.44 -4.50
C GLN A 105 19.45 -22.16 -4.55
N LEU A 106 19.77 -21.26 -5.48
CA LEU A 106 18.99 -20.03 -5.68
C LEU A 106 17.63 -20.39 -6.27
N LEU A 107 16.54 -20.02 -5.58
CA LEU A 107 15.18 -20.15 -6.10
C LEU A 107 14.81 -18.91 -6.94
N ALA A 108 15.14 -17.73 -6.42
CA ALA A 108 14.87 -16.45 -7.08
C ALA A 108 15.86 -15.38 -6.60
N GLY A 109 16.10 -14.39 -7.45
CA GLY A 109 16.70 -13.11 -7.06
C GLY A 109 15.67 -12.01 -7.26
N VAL A 110 15.20 -11.37 -6.18
CA VAL A 110 14.21 -10.29 -6.29
C VAL A 110 14.94 -9.00 -6.65
N PRO A 111 14.72 -8.43 -7.84
CA PRO A 111 15.51 -7.30 -8.32
C PRO A 111 15.15 -5.99 -7.58
N TYR A 112 16.15 -5.14 -7.37
CA TYR A 112 15.99 -3.76 -6.97
C TYR A 112 17.00 -2.87 -7.70
N ALA A 113 16.56 -1.71 -8.18
CA ALA A 113 17.40 -0.81 -8.98
C ALA A 113 18.44 -0.08 -8.10
N GLN A 114 17.99 0.42 -6.96
CA GLN A 114 18.81 1.04 -5.92
C GLN A 114 18.24 0.63 -4.58
N GLY A 115 19.07 0.63 -3.55
CA GLY A 115 18.60 0.29 -2.22
C GLY A 115 19.73 0.08 -1.24
N LEU A 116 19.34 0.10 0.02
CA LEU A 116 20.23 -0.27 1.11
C LEU A 116 19.45 -1.02 2.17
N ARG A 117 20.19 -1.78 2.96
CA ARG A 117 19.68 -2.36 4.20
C ARG A 117 20.24 -1.57 5.37
N VAL A 118 19.43 -1.25 6.36
CA VAL A 118 19.84 -0.47 7.55
C VAL A 118 19.43 -1.18 8.84
N PRO A 119 20.25 -1.18 9.89
CA PRO A 119 19.81 -1.50 11.24
C PRO A 119 18.81 -0.47 11.72
N ARG A 120 17.78 -0.92 12.45
CA ARG A 120 16.78 0.00 12.98
C ARG A 120 17.40 1.02 13.94
N SER A 121 18.27 0.60 14.85
CA SER A 121 18.92 1.55 15.77
C SER A 121 19.71 2.63 15.04
N LYS A 122 20.52 2.26 14.06
CA LYS A 122 21.36 3.20 13.30
C LYS A 122 20.53 4.17 12.46
N MET A 123 19.45 3.70 11.85
CA MET A 123 18.53 4.59 11.11
C MET A 123 17.82 5.57 12.06
N ARG A 124 17.37 5.10 13.24
CA ARG A 124 16.78 5.97 14.26
C ARG A 124 17.80 6.99 14.79
N ASP A 125 19.03 6.57 15.05
CA ASP A 125 20.11 7.46 15.48
C ASP A 125 20.41 8.53 14.44
N LEU A 126 20.54 8.15 13.16
CA LEU A 126 20.74 9.11 12.08
C LEU A 126 19.61 10.15 12.03
N CYS A 127 18.35 9.69 12.11
CA CYS A 127 17.19 10.59 12.01
C CYS A 127 16.87 11.33 13.32
N SER A 128 17.42 10.94 14.48
CA SER A 128 17.22 11.65 15.75
C SER A 128 18.21 12.79 15.97
N LYS A 129 19.30 12.84 15.19
CA LYS A 129 20.29 13.92 15.31
C LYS A 129 19.65 15.30 15.18
N ASP A 130 19.91 16.11 16.19
CA ASP A 130 19.39 17.46 16.35
C ASP A 130 17.85 17.55 16.43
N ILE A 131 17.16 16.47 16.73
CA ILE A 131 15.72 16.44 17.01
C ILE A 131 15.52 16.38 18.53
N ASP A 132 14.78 17.33 19.08
CA ASP A 132 14.43 17.35 20.50
C ASP A 132 13.24 16.41 20.77
N VAL A 133 13.54 15.14 21.02
CA VAL A 133 12.53 14.12 21.33
C VAL A 133 12.14 14.18 22.80
N GLN A 134 10.85 14.37 23.05
CA GLN A 134 10.27 14.36 24.39
C GLN A 134 9.97 12.91 24.82
N TYR A 135 10.93 12.27 25.49
CA TYR A 135 10.82 10.89 26.00
C TYR A 135 9.96 10.75 27.26
N GLY A 136 9.48 9.54 27.52
CA GLY A 136 8.57 9.24 28.64
C GLY A 136 7.17 9.84 28.48
N LYS A 137 6.80 10.28 27.27
CA LYS A 137 5.54 10.96 26.97
C LYS A 137 4.53 9.98 26.38
N ASN A 138 3.75 9.36 27.26
CA ASN A 138 2.67 8.47 26.87
C ASN A 138 1.37 9.26 26.62
N LEU A 139 0.88 9.27 25.38
CA LEU A 139 -0.35 9.96 25.00
C LEU A 139 -1.57 9.22 25.57
N ILE A 140 -2.46 9.94 26.24
CA ILE A 140 -3.69 9.37 26.83
C ILE A 140 -4.97 9.89 26.18
N ASP A 141 -4.97 11.13 25.66
CA ASP A 141 -6.15 11.73 25.02
C ASP A 141 -5.77 12.84 24.02
N VAL A 142 -6.70 13.16 23.12
CA VAL A 142 -6.62 14.31 22.19
C VAL A 142 -7.96 15.02 22.12
N ALA A 143 -7.97 16.31 22.49
CA ALA A 143 -9.12 17.18 22.30
C ALA A 143 -9.01 17.98 20.99
N PHE A 144 -10.14 18.25 20.37
CA PHE A 144 -10.25 19.03 19.13
C PHE A 144 -11.03 20.30 19.43
N CYS A 145 -10.43 21.47 19.22
CA CYS A 145 -11.07 22.74 19.56
C CYS A 145 -12.35 22.97 18.76
N GLU A 146 -13.39 23.48 19.43
CA GLU A 146 -14.70 23.80 18.82
C GLU A 146 -14.62 24.89 17.75
N SER A 147 -13.62 25.77 17.83
CA SER A 147 -13.37 26.80 16.83
C SER A 147 -12.92 26.25 15.46
N GLY A 148 -12.84 24.92 15.30
CA GLY A 148 -12.34 24.25 14.10
C GLY A 148 -10.83 24.40 13.89
N ARG A 149 -10.10 24.97 14.85
CA ARG A 149 -8.66 25.25 14.73
C ARG A 149 -7.89 24.58 15.84
N GLY A 150 -6.96 23.70 15.45
CA GLY A 150 -6.03 23.07 16.35
C GLY A 150 -6.57 21.89 17.16
N VAL A 151 -5.64 21.31 17.91
CA VAL A 151 -5.76 20.12 18.74
C VAL A 151 -5.00 20.33 20.04
N VAL A 152 -5.34 19.55 21.06
CA VAL A 152 -4.62 19.53 22.33
C VAL A 152 -4.36 18.08 22.71
N ALA A 153 -3.09 17.72 22.86
CA ALA A 153 -2.66 16.40 23.29
C ALA A 153 -2.45 16.35 24.81
N PHE A 154 -2.94 15.29 25.45
CA PHE A 154 -2.82 15.04 26.88
C PHE A 154 -1.94 13.82 27.13
N PHE A 155 -1.01 13.94 28.07
CA PHE A 155 -0.06 12.88 28.40
C PHE A 155 -0.25 12.38 29.83
N GLU A 156 0.18 11.14 30.07
CA GLU A 156 0.05 10.45 31.36
C GLU A 156 0.73 11.19 32.54
N ASP A 157 1.79 11.95 32.27
CA ASP A 157 2.48 12.77 33.27
C ASP A 157 1.75 14.09 33.62
N GLY A 158 0.55 14.29 33.06
CA GLY A 158 -0.27 15.48 33.24
C GLY A 158 0.11 16.66 32.32
N SER A 159 1.12 16.51 31.46
CA SER A 159 1.44 17.55 30.49
C SER A 159 0.38 17.67 29.39
N VAL A 160 0.16 18.90 28.94
CA VAL A 160 -0.86 19.28 27.96
C VAL A 160 -0.20 20.13 26.90
N VAL A 161 -0.29 19.72 25.63
CA VAL A 161 0.40 20.40 24.54
C VAL A 161 -0.58 20.75 23.42
N PRO A 162 -0.77 22.06 23.13
CA PRO A 162 -1.57 22.49 21.98
C PRO A 162 -0.78 22.36 20.67
N GLY A 163 -1.49 22.16 19.57
CA GLY A 163 -0.94 22.16 18.22
C GLY A 163 -2.01 22.40 17.16
N THR A 164 -1.61 22.39 15.90
CA THR A 164 -2.51 22.55 14.75
C THR A 164 -3.05 21.20 14.27
N ILE A 165 -2.21 20.17 14.29
CA ILE A 165 -2.49 18.81 13.85
C ILE A 165 -1.76 17.80 14.74
N VAL A 166 -2.38 16.64 14.97
CA VAL A 166 -1.72 15.46 15.54
C VAL A 166 -1.49 14.40 14.46
N VAL A 167 -0.25 13.92 14.35
CA VAL A 167 0.16 12.87 13.40
C VAL A 167 0.55 11.63 14.19
N GLY A 168 -0.20 10.55 14.03
CA GLY A 168 0.11 9.25 14.61
C GLY A 168 1.22 8.55 13.86
N ALA A 169 2.38 8.41 14.50
CA ALA A 169 3.55 7.64 14.06
C ALA A 169 3.98 6.62 15.14
N ASP A 170 3.02 6.23 16.00
CA ASP A 170 3.18 5.49 17.25
C ASP A 170 3.05 3.96 17.09
N GLY A 171 3.18 3.50 15.85
CA GLY A 171 3.40 2.10 15.50
C GLY A 171 2.14 1.24 15.50
N PRO A 172 2.30 -0.09 15.51
CA PRO A 172 1.20 -1.01 15.23
C PRO A 172 0.08 -0.97 16.26
N ARG A 173 0.31 -0.52 17.49
CA ARG A 173 -0.73 -0.36 18.54
C ARG A 173 -0.99 1.12 18.81
N SER A 174 -1.24 1.86 17.74
CA SER A 174 -1.37 3.32 17.75
C SER A 174 -2.55 3.77 18.60
N LYS A 175 -2.28 4.65 19.57
CA LYS A 175 -3.31 5.34 20.34
C LYS A 175 -4.00 6.40 19.49
N VAL A 176 -3.27 7.05 18.59
CA VAL A 176 -3.86 8.01 17.65
C VAL A 176 -4.86 7.33 16.71
N ARG A 177 -4.61 6.09 16.28
CA ARG A 177 -5.56 5.31 15.50
C ARG A 177 -6.84 5.00 16.28
N GLU A 178 -6.76 4.74 17.59
CA GLU A 178 -7.97 4.59 18.42
C GLU A 178 -8.83 5.86 18.39
N PHE A 179 -8.23 7.05 18.45
CA PHE A 179 -8.95 8.32 18.35
C PHE A 179 -9.53 8.58 16.96
N ALA A 180 -8.79 8.21 15.91
CA ALA A 180 -9.20 8.31 14.52
C ALA A 180 -10.45 7.45 14.24
N MET A 181 -10.42 6.20 14.71
CA MET A 181 -11.51 5.24 14.55
C MET A 181 -12.66 5.49 15.52
N ARG A 182 -12.44 6.29 16.58
CA ARG A 182 -13.37 6.49 17.69
C ARG A 182 -13.82 5.17 18.34
N SER A 183 -12.96 4.14 18.24
CA SER A 183 -13.24 2.76 18.67
C SER A 183 -11.93 2.00 18.84
N VAL A 184 -11.71 1.48 20.06
CA VAL A 184 -10.55 0.62 20.36
C VAL A 184 -10.62 -0.68 19.56
N GLU A 185 -11.81 -1.25 19.41
CA GLU A 185 -12.03 -2.50 18.67
C GLU A 185 -11.70 -2.32 17.18
N SER A 186 -12.19 -1.24 16.56
CA SER A 186 -11.93 -0.98 15.13
C SER A 186 -10.47 -0.62 14.86
N ALA A 187 -9.74 -0.09 15.85
CA ALA A 187 -8.31 0.19 15.77
C ALA A 187 -7.41 -1.00 16.16
N ALA A 188 -7.98 -2.09 16.69
CA ALA A 188 -7.24 -3.23 17.19
C ALA A 188 -6.56 -4.01 16.05
N VAL A 189 -5.32 -4.41 16.27
CA VAL A 189 -4.57 -5.24 15.31
C VAL A 189 -5.00 -6.69 15.38
N SER A 190 -5.02 -7.36 14.24
CA SER A 190 -5.13 -8.81 14.15
C SER A 190 -3.76 -9.45 14.38
N ARG A 191 -3.74 -10.57 15.11
CA ARG A 191 -2.53 -11.38 15.28
C ARG A 191 -2.27 -12.20 14.03
N PHE A 192 -1.01 -12.22 13.58
CA PHE A 192 -0.60 -13.11 12.51
C PHE A 192 -0.16 -14.48 13.09
N PRO A 193 -0.63 -15.62 12.55
CA PRO A 193 -0.48 -16.93 13.22
C PRO A 193 0.92 -17.57 13.11
N ILE A 194 1.87 -16.89 12.45
CA ILE A 194 3.23 -17.40 12.28
C ILE A 194 4.08 -17.08 13.50
N PHE A 195 4.69 -18.11 14.09
CA PHE A 195 5.66 -17.94 15.15
C PHE A 195 6.96 -17.42 14.57
N HIS A 196 7.35 -16.20 14.95
CA HIS A 196 8.51 -15.52 14.42
C HIS A 196 9.54 -15.28 15.53
N THR A 197 10.79 -15.66 15.26
CA THR A 197 11.94 -15.40 16.14
C THR A 197 12.84 -14.35 15.51
N ASN A 198 13.42 -13.51 16.35
CA ASN A 198 14.32 -12.44 15.95
C ASN A 198 15.51 -12.40 16.91
N MET A 199 16.72 -12.34 16.40
CA MET A 199 17.93 -12.34 17.20
C MET A 199 19.07 -11.58 16.53
N THR A 200 19.96 -11.07 17.37
CA THR A 200 21.21 -10.46 16.96
C THR A 200 22.35 -11.37 17.39
N VAL A 201 23.25 -11.69 16.46
CA VAL A 201 24.27 -12.72 16.63
C VAL A 201 25.64 -12.12 16.32
N ARG A 202 26.58 -12.29 17.25
CA ARG A 202 28.01 -12.14 17.01
C ARG A 202 28.63 -13.52 17.19
N TYR A 203 29.30 -14.04 16.16
CA TYR A 203 29.92 -15.37 16.25
C TYR A 203 31.24 -15.36 17.03
N GLU A 204 31.84 -14.18 17.23
CA GLU A 204 33.14 -13.98 17.91
C GLU A 204 34.29 -14.77 17.27
N ASP A 205 34.12 -15.08 15.98
CA ASP A 205 34.99 -15.95 15.21
C ASP A 205 35.04 -15.45 13.77
N ALA A 206 36.24 -15.04 13.36
CA ALA A 206 36.50 -14.44 12.06
C ALA A 206 36.18 -15.38 10.90
N GLU A 207 36.50 -16.67 11.02
CA GLU A 207 36.30 -17.66 9.96
C GLU A 207 34.81 -17.95 9.79
N LYS A 208 34.09 -18.13 10.90
CA LYS A 208 32.64 -18.33 10.88
C LYS A 208 31.91 -17.14 10.27
N ALA A 209 32.24 -15.93 10.72
CA ALA A 209 31.61 -14.71 10.24
C ALA A 209 31.87 -14.46 8.74
N ARG A 210 33.08 -14.77 8.24
CA ARG A 210 33.38 -14.73 6.79
C ARG A 210 32.58 -15.80 6.05
N PHE A 211 32.56 -17.04 6.54
CA PHE A 211 31.88 -18.16 5.89
C PHE A 211 30.37 -17.92 5.70
N VAL A 212 29.65 -17.47 6.74
CA VAL A 212 28.19 -17.26 6.65
C VAL A 212 27.79 -16.11 5.72
N ARG A 213 28.73 -15.19 5.45
CA ARG A 213 28.55 -14.01 4.59
C ARG A 213 29.05 -14.24 3.16
N GLU A 214 30.03 -15.10 2.95
CA GLU A 214 30.80 -15.23 1.70
C GLU A 214 29.92 -15.26 0.43
N ARG A 215 28.90 -16.13 0.43
CA ARG A 215 28.02 -16.29 -0.73
C ARG A 215 26.97 -15.18 -0.88
N PHE A 216 26.53 -14.60 0.23
CA PHE A 216 25.47 -13.60 0.27
C PHE A 216 25.90 -12.43 1.18
N PRO A 217 26.65 -11.45 0.64
CA PRO A 217 27.37 -10.46 1.45
C PRO A 217 26.49 -9.55 2.32
N THR A 218 25.22 -9.38 1.98
CA THR A 218 24.31 -8.50 2.72
C THR A 218 23.24 -9.29 3.44
N SER A 219 22.46 -10.11 2.72
CA SER A 219 21.36 -10.88 3.30
C SER A 219 20.85 -11.95 2.35
N TYR A 220 20.12 -12.93 2.87
CA TYR A 220 19.30 -13.86 2.09
C TYR A 220 18.07 -14.34 2.88
N LEU A 221 17.10 -14.91 2.14
CA LEU A 221 16.00 -15.69 2.69
C LEU A 221 16.11 -17.13 2.24
N ALA A 222 16.19 -18.07 3.17
CA ALA A 222 16.08 -19.50 2.90
C ALA A 222 14.64 -19.97 3.17
N LEU A 223 14.03 -20.62 2.18
CA LEU A 223 12.70 -21.22 2.29
C LEU A 223 12.83 -22.74 2.30
N SER A 224 12.32 -23.38 3.35
CA SER A 224 12.38 -24.83 3.54
C SER A 224 11.14 -25.52 2.99
N GLU A 225 11.32 -26.71 2.40
CA GLU A 225 10.20 -27.60 2.02
C GLU A 225 9.35 -28.04 3.22
N ARG A 226 9.87 -27.85 4.44
CA ARG A 226 9.20 -28.16 5.71
C ARG A 226 8.43 -26.95 6.26
N SER A 227 8.04 -26.02 5.40
CA SER A 227 7.17 -24.88 5.74
C SER A 227 7.71 -23.94 6.82
N TYR A 228 9.00 -23.63 6.76
CA TYR A 228 9.61 -22.59 7.57
C TYR A 228 10.57 -21.73 6.76
N HIS A 229 10.78 -20.50 7.22
CA HIS A 229 11.72 -19.58 6.59
C HIS A 229 12.89 -19.26 7.54
N ALA A 230 14.06 -19.01 6.98
CA ALA A 230 15.27 -18.69 7.72
C ALA A 230 15.96 -17.50 7.04
N PHE A 231 15.98 -16.36 7.72
CA PHE A 231 16.51 -15.11 7.25
C PHE A 231 17.84 -14.80 7.94
N GLN A 232 18.84 -14.37 7.17
CA GLN A 232 20.11 -13.87 7.69
C GLN A 232 20.46 -12.56 6.97
N SER A 233 20.96 -11.61 7.75
CA SER A 233 21.57 -10.38 7.25
C SER A 233 22.75 -9.99 8.11
N ILE A 234 23.79 -9.40 7.51
CA ILE A 234 24.68 -8.54 8.28
C ILE A 234 23.84 -7.39 8.84
N SER A 235 24.07 -7.03 10.10
CA SER A 235 23.46 -5.87 10.74
C SER A 235 24.48 -4.74 10.83
N SER A 236 25.65 -4.99 11.42
CA SER A 236 26.70 -3.97 11.47
C SER A 236 28.09 -4.56 11.67
N MET A 237 29.10 -3.74 11.38
CA MET A 237 30.52 -4.07 11.51
C MET A 237 31.17 -2.97 12.39
N PRO A 238 31.07 -3.08 13.73
CA PRO A 238 31.46 -1.99 14.62
C PRO A 238 32.96 -1.65 14.53
N ASP A 239 33.81 -2.67 14.37
CA ASP A 239 35.26 -2.49 14.25
C ASP A 239 35.71 -2.47 12.77
N GLY A 240 34.77 -2.42 11.84
CA GLY A 240 35.03 -2.37 10.40
C GLY A 240 35.12 -3.74 9.72
N LEU A 241 35.44 -3.71 8.43
CA LEU A 241 35.43 -4.88 7.54
C LEU A 241 36.58 -5.85 7.76
N ASP A 242 37.70 -5.35 8.26
CA ASP A 242 38.89 -6.17 8.51
C ASP A 242 38.79 -6.98 9.81
N HIS A 243 37.74 -6.73 10.61
CA HIS A 243 37.47 -7.33 11.92
C HIS A 243 36.19 -8.19 11.93
N PRO A 244 36.13 -9.29 11.17
CA PRO A 244 34.94 -10.14 11.03
C PRO A 244 34.44 -10.75 12.35
N GLU A 245 35.31 -10.96 13.33
CA GLU A 245 34.96 -11.41 14.68
C GLU A 245 34.03 -10.42 15.41
N SER A 246 34.09 -9.13 15.05
CA SER A 246 33.27 -8.07 15.63
C SER A 246 31.87 -7.97 14.99
N TRP A 247 31.70 -8.57 13.81
CA TRP A 247 30.51 -8.42 12.99
C TRP A 247 29.26 -8.92 13.71
N ILE A 248 28.18 -8.16 13.51
CA ILE A 248 26.89 -8.40 14.11
C ILE A 248 25.92 -8.75 13.00
N PHE A 249 25.26 -9.89 13.11
CA PHE A 249 24.25 -10.39 12.18
C PHE A 249 22.86 -10.30 12.80
N HIS A 250 21.86 -10.07 11.96
CA HIS A 250 20.46 -10.18 12.29
C HIS A 250 19.91 -11.46 11.67
N LEU A 251 19.46 -12.37 12.52
CA LEU A 251 18.86 -13.63 12.11
C LEU A 251 17.39 -13.67 12.54
N ALA A 252 16.57 -14.28 11.70
CA ALA A 252 15.17 -14.56 12.01
C ALA A 252 14.75 -15.91 11.46
N MET A 253 13.92 -16.63 12.20
CA MET A 253 13.32 -17.88 11.72
C MET A 253 11.85 -17.90 12.14
N ALA A 254 10.98 -18.33 11.23
CA ALA A 254 9.55 -18.39 11.48
C ALA A 254 8.89 -19.61 10.81
N TRP A 255 7.83 -20.08 11.46
CA TRP A 255 7.07 -21.27 11.08
C TRP A 255 5.68 -21.25 11.71
N PHE A 256 4.78 -22.08 11.20
CA PHE A 256 3.51 -22.33 11.87
C PHE A 256 3.73 -23.10 13.16
N MET A 257 3.15 -22.61 14.24
CA MET A 257 3.17 -23.32 15.51
C MET A 257 1.93 -22.99 16.32
N GLU A 258 1.30 -24.03 16.86
CA GLU A 258 0.19 -23.89 17.80
C GLU A 258 0.61 -23.11 19.04
N HIS A 259 -0.31 -22.32 19.58
CA HIS A 259 -0.02 -21.51 20.76
C HIS A 259 0.11 -22.41 21.99
N GLY A 260 1.34 -22.51 22.50
CA GLY A 260 1.65 -23.19 23.75
C GLY A 260 2.17 -22.22 24.81
N GLN A 261 2.67 -22.80 25.90
CA GLN A 261 3.30 -22.04 26.99
C GLN A 261 4.46 -21.17 26.48
N PRO A 262 4.69 -19.99 27.09
CA PRO A 262 5.83 -19.14 26.75
C PRO A 262 7.14 -19.92 26.87
N LYS A 263 7.94 -19.91 25.80
CA LYS A 263 9.27 -20.54 25.78
C LYS A 263 10.35 -19.55 26.21
N THR A 264 11.35 -20.03 26.93
CA THR A 264 12.59 -19.30 27.27
C THR A 264 13.43 -19.04 26.02
N TYR A 265 14.48 -18.20 26.13
CA TYR A 265 15.42 -17.99 25.03
C TYR A 265 16.16 -19.27 24.63
N ARG A 266 16.60 -20.06 25.61
CA ARG A 266 17.28 -21.34 25.37
C ARG A 266 16.39 -22.32 24.61
N GLU A 267 15.15 -22.51 25.05
CA GLU A 267 14.22 -23.42 24.35
C GLU A 267 13.95 -23.00 22.90
N ARG A 268 13.84 -21.69 22.64
CA ARG A 268 13.67 -21.18 21.26
C ARG A 268 14.93 -21.41 20.42
N LEU A 269 16.11 -21.22 21.01
CA LEU A 269 17.38 -21.49 20.35
C LEU A 269 17.53 -22.97 19.98
N ASP A 270 17.16 -23.87 20.90
CA ASP A 270 17.22 -25.32 20.65
C ASP A 270 16.29 -25.72 19.49
N MET A 271 15.08 -25.16 19.43
CA MET A 271 14.16 -25.36 18.30
C MET A 271 14.73 -24.84 16.96
N ILE A 272 15.38 -23.68 16.98
CA ILE A 272 16.03 -23.09 15.80
C ILE A 272 17.16 -24.02 15.33
N ARG A 273 18.01 -24.50 16.25
CA ARG A 273 19.13 -25.39 15.93
C ARG A 273 18.67 -26.72 15.37
N ASP A 274 17.62 -27.30 15.93
CA ASP A 274 17.00 -28.54 15.43
C ASP A 274 16.54 -28.37 13.97
N LYS A 275 15.76 -27.32 13.68
CA LYS A 275 15.34 -27.00 12.30
C LYS A 275 16.52 -26.77 11.38
N ALA A 276 17.50 -25.99 11.83
CA ALA A 276 18.68 -25.62 11.06
C ALA A 276 19.51 -26.84 10.60
N GLN A 277 19.46 -27.98 11.29
CA GLN A 277 20.17 -29.20 10.87
C GLN A 277 19.77 -29.65 9.45
N SER A 278 18.53 -29.37 9.04
CA SER A 278 18.02 -29.75 7.72
C SER A 278 18.40 -28.79 6.59
N LEU A 279 18.97 -27.63 6.92
CA LEU A 279 19.37 -26.62 5.93
C LEU A 279 20.71 -26.97 5.29
N ALA A 280 20.97 -26.40 4.11
CA ALA A 280 22.26 -26.35 3.47
C ALA A 280 23.04 -25.08 3.84
N GLU A 281 24.31 -25.03 3.44
CA GLU A 281 25.14 -23.85 3.66
C GLU A 281 24.78 -22.69 2.71
N PRO A 282 24.87 -21.43 3.18
CA PRO A 282 25.37 -21.03 4.51
C PRO A 282 24.30 -21.04 5.63
N ALA A 283 23.04 -21.38 5.31
CA ALA A 283 21.93 -21.26 6.25
C ALA A 283 22.06 -22.19 7.46
N ARG A 284 22.49 -23.43 7.28
CA ARG A 284 22.75 -24.34 8.41
C ARG A 284 23.71 -23.73 9.42
N SER A 285 24.93 -23.40 9.00
CA SER A 285 25.96 -22.88 9.91
C SER A 285 25.59 -21.53 10.52
N SER A 286 24.87 -20.68 9.77
CA SER A 286 24.38 -19.40 10.30
C SER A 286 23.55 -19.59 11.58
N PHE A 287 22.71 -20.62 11.64
CA PHE A 287 21.83 -20.87 12.78
C PHE A 287 22.39 -21.89 13.79
N THR A 288 23.18 -22.87 13.37
CA THR A 288 23.75 -23.87 14.29
C THR A 288 24.92 -23.31 15.13
N TRP A 289 25.63 -22.30 14.62
CA TRP A 289 26.73 -21.64 15.34
C TRP A 289 26.32 -20.45 16.21
N ILE A 290 25.01 -20.16 16.34
CA ILE A 290 24.54 -19.12 17.25
C ILE A 290 25.03 -19.41 18.67
N PRO A 291 25.64 -18.46 19.40
CA PRO A 291 26.08 -18.66 20.79
C PRO A 291 24.94 -19.01 21.74
N ASP A 292 25.24 -19.80 22.77
CA ASP A 292 24.28 -20.34 23.73
C ASP A 292 23.52 -19.30 24.57
N ASP A 293 24.15 -18.15 24.80
CA ASP A 293 23.63 -17.02 25.58
C ASP A 293 22.87 -15.99 24.74
N THR A 294 22.68 -16.26 23.44
CA THR A 294 21.95 -15.38 22.53
C THR A 294 20.50 -15.20 22.97
N GLN A 295 20.05 -13.94 23.07
CA GLN A 295 18.67 -13.59 23.35
C GLN A 295 17.79 -13.81 22.10
N VAL A 296 17.02 -14.89 22.08
CA VAL A 296 16.10 -15.22 20.98
C VAL A 296 14.71 -14.64 21.24
N HIS A 297 14.48 -13.41 20.77
CA HIS A 297 13.20 -12.74 20.93
C HIS A 297 12.11 -13.41 20.09
N LYS A 298 10.88 -13.46 20.63
CA LYS A 298 9.68 -13.82 19.86
C LYS A 298 9.05 -12.52 19.39
N ALA A 299 8.88 -12.37 18.09
CA ALA A 299 8.18 -11.24 17.52
C ALA A 299 6.69 -11.57 17.43
N ASP A 300 5.87 -10.81 18.16
CA ASP A 300 4.41 -10.88 18.03
C ASP A 300 3.99 -10.09 16.80
N ILE A 301 3.99 -10.76 15.65
CA ILE A 301 3.60 -10.14 14.37
C ILE A 301 2.09 -9.89 14.38
N SER A 302 1.73 -8.65 14.06
CA SER A 302 0.35 -8.20 13.97
C SER A 302 0.15 -7.34 12.73
N TYR A 303 -1.09 -7.24 12.28
CA TYR A 303 -1.45 -6.43 11.13
C TYR A 303 -2.79 -5.75 11.34
N TRP A 304 -3.06 -4.70 10.57
CA TRP A 304 -4.37 -4.06 10.53
C TRP A 304 -4.67 -3.62 9.11
N VAL A 305 -5.71 -4.21 8.52
CA VAL A 305 -6.13 -3.90 7.16
C VAL A 305 -6.68 -2.48 7.16
N THR A 306 -5.99 -1.58 6.46
CA THR A 306 -6.26 -0.14 6.54
C THR A 306 -7.68 0.21 6.11
N GLN A 307 -8.34 1.01 6.95
CA GLN A 307 -9.70 1.50 6.77
C GLN A 307 -9.68 3.03 6.77
N PRO A 308 -10.68 3.69 6.16
CA PRO A 308 -10.85 5.13 6.32
C PRO A 308 -11.20 5.47 7.77
N TRP A 309 -10.87 6.68 8.21
CA TRP A 309 -11.22 7.21 9.53
C TRP A 309 -11.72 8.65 9.44
N ASP A 310 -12.18 9.18 10.57
CA ASP A 310 -12.48 10.60 10.69
C ASP A 310 -11.21 11.38 11.07
N ASN A 311 -10.66 12.10 10.09
CA ASN A 311 -9.46 12.93 10.24
C ASN A 311 -9.70 14.25 10.97
N ARG A 312 -10.93 14.50 11.46
CA ARG A 312 -11.32 15.68 12.25
C ARG A 312 -11.07 16.99 11.50
N GLN A 313 -11.46 17.04 10.22
CA GLN A 313 -11.24 18.18 9.33
C GLN A 313 -9.74 18.46 9.12
N GLY A 314 -8.97 17.39 8.86
CA GLY A 314 -7.52 17.43 8.66
C GLY A 314 -6.67 17.68 9.91
N ARG A 315 -7.26 17.69 11.10
CA ARG A 315 -6.52 17.94 12.36
C ARG A 315 -5.92 16.67 12.98
N LEU A 316 -6.21 15.51 12.41
CA LEU A 316 -5.62 14.24 12.79
C LEU A 316 -5.29 13.44 11.53
N THR A 317 -4.14 12.78 11.49
CA THR A 317 -3.86 11.75 10.49
C THR A 317 -2.89 10.69 11.01
N LEU A 318 -2.67 9.63 10.23
CA LEU A 318 -1.80 8.49 10.56
C LEU A 318 -0.76 8.27 9.47
N VAL A 319 0.43 7.79 9.86
CA VAL A 319 1.54 7.44 8.97
C VAL A 319 2.19 6.12 9.41
N GLY A 320 2.78 5.39 8.46
CA GLY A 320 3.53 4.16 8.73
C GLY A 320 2.69 3.09 9.42
N ASP A 321 3.30 2.34 10.33
CA ASP A 321 2.63 1.27 11.10
C ASP A 321 1.45 1.75 11.96
N ALA A 322 1.28 3.05 12.19
CA ALA A 322 0.06 3.56 12.80
C ALA A 322 -1.13 3.49 11.82
N ALA A 323 -0.90 3.63 10.52
CA ALA A 323 -1.91 3.58 9.46
C ALA A 323 -2.06 2.18 8.83
N HIS A 324 -0.96 1.44 8.65
CA HIS A 324 -0.96 0.20 7.86
C HIS A 324 0.07 -0.84 8.36
N PRO A 325 0.02 -1.25 9.64
CA PRO A 325 0.94 -2.26 10.14
C PRO A 325 0.71 -3.58 9.39
N MET A 326 1.79 -4.18 8.91
CA MET A 326 1.76 -5.35 8.04
C MET A 326 2.80 -6.41 8.43
N PRO A 327 2.58 -7.70 8.09
CA PRO A 327 3.58 -8.73 8.31
C PRO A 327 4.84 -8.46 7.47
N PRO A 328 6.05 -8.78 7.97
CA PRO A 328 7.31 -8.36 7.35
C PRO A 328 7.70 -9.15 6.08
N TYR A 329 6.87 -10.11 5.65
CA TYR A 329 7.25 -11.13 4.67
C TYR A 329 7.40 -10.61 3.23
N ARG A 330 6.92 -9.40 2.91
CA ARG A 330 7.24 -8.69 1.66
C ARG A 330 8.33 -7.63 1.79
N GLY A 331 8.74 -7.25 3.01
CA GLY A 331 9.74 -6.21 3.23
C GLY A 331 9.30 -4.79 2.84
N GLN A 332 8.02 -4.46 3.00
CA GLN A 332 7.41 -3.24 2.47
C GLN A 332 7.22 -2.11 3.50
N GLY A 333 7.09 -2.43 4.79
CA GLY A 333 6.69 -1.47 5.83
C GLY A 333 7.48 -0.14 5.81
N LEU A 334 8.82 -0.20 5.86
CA LEU A 334 9.64 1.02 5.86
C LEU A 334 9.50 1.84 4.57
N ASN A 335 9.31 1.19 3.41
CA ASN A 335 9.15 1.91 2.15
C ASN A 335 7.81 2.64 2.10
N HIS A 336 6.74 2.01 2.59
CA HIS A 336 5.45 2.69 2.77
C HIS A 336 5.54 3.84 3.77
N CYS A 337 6.27 3.68 4.88
CA CYS A 337 6.51 4.78 5.83
C CYS A 337 7.17 5.99 5.14
N ILE A 338 8.18 5.77 4.30
CA ILE A 338 8.87 6.85 3.57
C ILE A 338 7.93 7.48 2.53
N CYS A 339 7.15 6.67 1.83
CA CYS A 339 6.15 7.13 0.87
C CYS A 339 5.09 8.02 1.54
N ASP A 340 4.58 7.61 2.69
CA ASP A 340 3.60 8.38 3.45
C ASP A 340 4.13 9.76 3.82
N ILE A 341 5.37 9.83 4.34
CA ILE A 341 5.98 11.11 4.70
C ILE A 341 6.22 11.95 3.45
N SER A 342 6.60 11.36 2.32
CA SER A 342 6.76 12.09 1.04
C SER A 342 5.47 12.75 0.57
N HIS A 343 4.33 12.04 0.61
CA HIS A 343 3.04 12.59 0.21
C HIS A 343 2.52 13.62 1.22
N LEU A 344 2.59 13.31 2.51
CA LEU A 344 2.17 14.23 3.58
C LEU A 344 3.01 15.51 3.56
N TRP A 345 4.32 15.39 3.36
CA TRP A 345 5.24 16.52 3.28
C TRP A 345 4.90 17.47 2.13
N THR A 346 4.65 16.91 0.94
CA THR A 346 4.23 17.70 -0.25
C THR A 346 2.98 18.52 0.05
N GLY A 347 2.01 17.91 0.74
CA GLY A 347 0.79 18.59 1.17
C GLY A 347 1.05 19.69 2.22
N ILE A 348 1.84 19.41 3.25
CA ILE A 348 2.18 20.39 4.29
C ILE A 348 2.84 21.62 3.68
N GLN A 349 3.71 21.45 2.67
CA GLN A 349 4.30 22.58 1.96
C GLN A 349 3.24 23.48 1.28
N GLN A 350 2.16 22.90 0.74
CA GLN A 350 1.06 23.66 0.16
C GLN A 350 0.27 24.44 1.22
N VAL A 351 0.05 23.84 2.40
CA VAL A 351 -0.58 24.54 3.53
C VAL A 351 0.25 25.75 3.96
N VAL A 352 1.55 25.55 4.14
CA VAL A 352 2.47 26.61 4.58
C VAL A 352 2.59 27.73 3.54
N ALA A 353 2.50 27.39 2.24
CA ALA A 353 2.45 28.36 1.16
C ALA A 353 1.10 29.09 1.02
N GLY A 354 0.08 28.71 1.81
CA GLY A 354 -1.28 29.25 1.71
C GLY A 354 -2.02 28.82 0.44
N ALA A 355 -1.55 27.76 -0.23
CA ALA A 355 -2.10 27.25 -1.49
C ALA A 355 -3.24 26.24 -1.28
N ALA A 356 -3.33 25.63 -0.10
CA ALA A 356 -4.38 24.70 0.28
C ALA A 356 -4.66 24.77 1.78
N THR A 357 -5.84 24.35 2.20
CA THR A 357 -6.17 24.15 3.61
C THR A 357 -5.64 22.82 4.11
N LEU A 358 -5.53 22.69 5.44
CA LEU A 358 -5.11 21.44 6.07
C LEU A 358 -6.11 20.30 5.81
N GLU A 359 -7.41 20.60 5.81
CA GLU A 359 -8.46 19.62 5.53
C GLU A 359 -8.34 19.06 4.11
N GLU A 360 -8.16 19.91 3.11
CA GLU A 360 -7.97 19.49 1.71
C GLU A 360 -6.74 18.60 1.56
N VAL A 361 -5.62 19.00 2.16
CA VAL A 361 -4.36 18.27 2.07
C VAL A 361 -4.42 16.91 2.75
N ILE A 362 -4.93 16.83 3.97
CA ILE A 362 -5.01 15.56 4.70
C ILE A 362 -6.03 14.62 4.04
N THR A 363 -7.15 15.15 3.57
CA THR A 363 -8.15 14.36 2.82
C THR A 363 -7.54 13.80 1.54
N ALA A 364 -6.76 14.59 0.80
CA ALA A 364 -6.09 14.13 -0.41
C ALA A 364 -5.01 13.08 -0.12
N TYR A 365 -4.22 13.27 0.94
CA TYR A 365 -3.23 12.29 1.40
C TYR A 365 -3.89 10.96 1.76
N GLU A 366 -4.97 10.97 2.55
CA GLU A 366 -5.65 9.76 3.00
C GLU A 366 -6.40 9.06 1.86
N ALA A 367 -6.92 9.80 0.88
CA ALA A 367 -7.55 9.24 -0.32
C ALA A 367 -6.58 8.36 -1.15
N GLU A 368 -5.29 8.66 -1.09
CA GLU A 368 -4.22 7.85 -1.69
C GLU A 368 -3.73 6.76 -0.73
N MET A 369 -3.37 7.15 0.49
CA MET A 369 -2.68 6.27 1.43
C MET A 369 -3.56 5.13 1.95
N VAL A 370 -4.86 5.36 2.16
CA VAL A 370 -5.76 4.32 2.70
C VAL A 370 -5.92 3.13 1.74
N PRO A 371 -6.24 3.31 0.45
CA PRO A 371 -6.22 2.22 -0.53
C PRO A 371 -4.87 1.52 -0.65
N ARG A 372 -3.77 2.28 -0.78
CA ARG A 372 -2.41 1.74 -0.89
C ARG A 372 -2.05 0.87 0.33
N GLY A 373 -2.26 1.39 1.53
CA GLY A 373 -2.00 0.68 2.79
C GLY A 373 -2.84 -0.58 2.92
N ARG A 374 -4.14 -0.49 2.59
CA ARG A 374 -5.06 -1.64 2.64
C ARG A 374 -4.60 -2.78 1.75
N GLU A 375 -4.26 -2.49 0.51
CA GLU A 375 -3.82 -3.48 -0.46
C GLU A 375 -2.49 -4.10 -0.05
N GLU A 376 -1.53 -3.29 0.40
CA GLU A 376 -0.22 -3.80 0.80
C GLU A 376 -0.31 -4.67 2.06
N VAL A 377 -1.14 -4.29 3.04
CA VAL A 377 -1.38 -5.13 4.23
C VAL A 377 -1.96 -6.49 3.82
N LYS A 378 -3.00 -6.50 2.98
CA LYS A 378 -3.61 -7.75 2.49
C LYS A 378 -2.60 -8.62 1.73
N CYS A 379 -1.83 -7.99 0.84
CA CYS A 379 -0.80 -8.68 0.07
C CYS A 379 0.31 -9.26 0.96
N SER A 380 0.74 -8.52 1.99
CA SER A 380 1.75 -8.97 2.94
C SER A 380 1.25 -10.12 3.84
N VAL A 381 -0.04 -10.13 4.17
CA VAL A 381 -0.71 -11.25 4.87
C VAL A 381 -0.72 -12.49 3.98
N GLU A 382 -1.22 -12.39 2.75
CA GLU A 382 -1.25 -13.49 1.78
C GLU A 382 0.14 -14.06 1.53
N ASN A 383 1.13 -13.19 1.28
CA ASN A 383 2.51 -13.57 1.09
C ASN A 383 3.10 -14.29 2.31
N GLY A 384 2.76 -13.82 3.52
CA GLY A 384 3.18 -14.49 4.75
C GLY A 384 2.70 -15.94 4.83
N TYR A 385 1.42 -16.20 4.50
CA TYR A 385 0.89 -17.57 4.44
C TYR A 385 1.58 -18.40 3.35
N MET A 386 1.68 -17.88 2.12
CA MET A 386 2.24 -18.62 0.99
C MET A 386 3.74 -18.91 1.13
N LEU A 387 4.52 -18.05 1.80
CA LEU A 387 5.94 -18.33 2.08
C LEU A 387 6.17 -19.42 3.12
N HIS A 388 5.11 -19.85 3.83
CA HIS A 388 5.14 -20.94 4.79
C HIS A 388 4.30 -22.14 4.33
N ASP A 389 4.01 -22.20 3.03
CA ASP A 389 3.36 -23.30 2.35
C ASP A 389 4.18 -23.63 1.10
N TRP A 390 4.97 -24.70 1.16
CA TRP A 390 5.96 -25.04 0.13
C TRP A 390 5.35 -25.11 -1.27
N ASP A 391 4.15 -25.70 -1.39
CA ASP A 391 3.49 -25.90 -2.67
C ASP A 391 3.03 -24.57 -3.30
N ARG A 392 2.92 -23.51 -2.48
CA ARG A 392 2.41 -22.19 -2.88
C ARG A 392 3.49 -21.10 -2.92
N ILE A 393 4.75 -21.37 -2.57
CA ILE A 393 5.78 -20.31 -2.53
C ILE A 393 5.94 -19.59 -3.87
N ARG A 394 5.85 -20.32 -5.00
CA ARG A 394 6.01 -19.75 -6.35
C ARG A 394 4.84 -18.87 -6.76
N GLU A 395 3.71 -19.03 -6.08
CA GLU A 395 2.51 -18.24 -6.27
C GLU A 395 2.49 -16.99 -5.40
N SER A 396 3.38 -16.90 -4.42
CA SER A 396 3.43 -15.78 -3.49
C SER A 396 3.68 -14.44 -4.21
N PRO A 397 3.12 -13.35 -3.69
CA PRO A 397 3.35 -12.01 -4.23
C PRO A 397 4.83 -11.65 -4.42
N VAL A 398 5.73 -12.06 -3.51
CA VAL A 398 7.16 -11.78 -3.67
C VAL A 398 7.78 -12.52 -4.87
N PHE A 399 7.32 -13.73 -5.20
CA PHE A 399 7.78 -14.45 -6.40
C PHE A 399 7.16 -13.90 -7.69
N ARG A 400 5.88 -13.51 -7.65
CA ARG A 400 5.15 -13.00 -8.83
C ARG A 400 5.48 -11.54 -9.17
N GLN A 401 5.66 -10.70 -8.16
CA GLN A 401 5.73 -9.24 -8.29
C GLN A 401 7.00 -8.63 -7.69
N GLY A 402 7.78 -9.40 -6.92
CA GLY A 402 8.97 -8.90 -6.23
C GLY A 402 8.62 -7.85 -5.16
N PHE A 403 9.50 -6.86 -5.03
CA PHE A 403 9.34 -5.75 -4.09
C PHE A 403 8.59 -4.54 -4.66
N ARG A 404 8.01 -4.64 -5.86
CA ARG A 404 7.25 -3.52 -6.43
C ARG A 404 6.02 -3.23 -5.55
N PRO A 405 5.69 -1.93 -5.33
CA PRO A 405 4.44 -1.56 -4.69
C PRO A 405 3.26 -2.00 -5.55
N MET A 406 2.09 -2.16 -4.94
CA MET A 406 0.88 -2.57 -5.64
C MET A 406 0.51 -1.57 -6.76
N THR A 407 0.13 -2.08 -7.93
CA THR A 407 -0.14 -1.29 -9.14
C THR A 407 -1.25 -0.28 -8.92
N GLY A 408 -1.04 0.96 -9.37
CA GLY A 408 -2.05 2.03 -9.32
C GLY A 408 -1.87 3.01 -8.16
N HIS A 409 -1.00 2.69 -7.20
CA HIS A 409 -0.85 3.43 -5.93
C HIS A 409 0.47 4.19 -5.76
N ASP A 410 1.31 4.26 -6.80
CA ASP A 410 2.43 5.19 -6.85
C ASP A 410 2.54 5.80 -8.25
N LYS A 411 2.06 7.03 -8.39
CA LYS A 411 2.11 7.80 -9.65
C LYS A 411 3.17 8.91 -9.63
N GLY A 412 4.10 8.87 -8.66
CA GLY A 412 5.05 9.96 -8.39
C GLY A 412 6.53 9.66 -8.63
N SER A 413 7.13 10.52 -9.47
CA SER A 413 8.55 10.98 -9.53
C SER A 413 9.72 10.10 -10.00
N THR A 414 9.55 8.88 -10.51
CA THR A 414 10.65 8.25 -11.27
C THR A 414 10.51 8.53 -12.76
N GLY A 415 11.39 9.36 -13.31
CA GLY A 415 11.55 9.62 -14.74
C GLY A 415 12.05 8.41 -15.55
N GLU A 416 11.53 7.22 -15.29
CA GLU A 416 11.63 6.12 -16.25
C GLU A 416 10.52 6.32 -17.28
N CYS A 417 10.96 6.77 -18.46
CA CYS A 417 10.17 6.70 -19.66
C CYS A 417 9.92 5.21 -19.94
N ASP A 418 8.79 4.68 -19.48
CA ASP A 418 8.23 3.43 -19.97
C ASP A 418 7.85 3.66 -21.44
N CYS A 419 8.86 3.57 -22.30
CA CYS A 419 8.68 3.32 -23.71
C CYS A 419 7.98 1.96 -23.80
N LEU A 420 6.65 1.98 -23.85
CA LEU A 420 5.74 0.87 -24.06
C LEU A 420 6.35 -0.21 -24.95
N ARG A 421 7.01 -1.19 -24.34
CA ARG A 421 7.18 -2.52 -24.93
C ARG A 421 5.89 -3.25 -24.63
N PHE A 422 4.95 -3.19 -25.58
CA PHE A 422 3.85 -4.13 -25.65
C PHE A 422 4.44 -5.54 -25.85
N SER A 423 4.75 -6.23 -24.76
CA SER A 423 4.85 -7.69 -24.77
C SER A 423 3.45 -8.24 -24.55
N SER A 424 2.94 -8.93 -25.56
CA SER A 424 1.66 -9.64 -25.56
C SER A 424 1.50 -10.54 -24.32
N GLY A 425 0.76 -10.06 -23.32
CA GLY A 425 0.31 -10.84 -22.17
C GLY A 425 -1.21 -10.84 -22.15
N ARG A 426 -1.81 -12.03 -22.24
CA ARG A 426 -3.25 -12.25 -22.38
C ARG A 426 -4.01 -11.79 -21.12
N LEU A 427 -4.93 -10.85 -21.30
CA LEU A 427 -6.09 -10.67 -20.43
C LEU A 427 -7.32 -11.15 -21.21
N SER A 428 -8.07 -12.10 -20.64
CA SER A 428 -9.32 -12.59 -21.20
C SER A 428 -10.38 -11.48 -21.17
N ALA A 429 -11.14 -11.38 -22.26
CA ALA A 429 -11.78 -10.16 -22.75
C ALA A 429 -13.19 -9.87 -22.19
N SER A 430 -13.51 -8.58 -22.15
CA SER A 430 -14.72 -8.03 -22.78
C SER A 430 -14.42 -6.63 -23.35
N GLU A 431 -14.41 -6.55 -24.69
CA GLU A 431 -14.41 -5.37 -25.58
C GLU A 431 -13.36 -4.25 -25.34
N SER A 432 -12.24 -4.31 -26.06
CA SER A 432 -11.22 -3.24 -26.12
C SER A 432 -11.23 -2.54 -27.50
N TYR A 433 -11.26 -1.21 -27.50
CA TYR A 433 -10.98 -0.37 -28.67
C TYR A 433 -9.52 0.08 -28.63
N ASP A 434 -8.85 0.12 -29.79
CA ASP A 434 -7.51 0.70 -29.90
C ASP A 434 -7.62 2.16 -30.38
N ILE A 435 -6.99 3.08 -29.65
CA ILE A 435 -6.87 4.49 -30.06
C ILE A 435 -5.62 4.62 -30.92
N VAL A 436 -5.79 4.94 -32.20
CA VAL A 436 -4.67 5.19 -33.12
C VAL A 436 -4.54 6.69 -33.36
N LEU A 437 -3.41 7.26 -32.94
CA LEU A 437 -3.06 8.67 -33.12
C LEU A 437 -2.08 8.81 -34.30
N HIS A 438 -2.51 9.49 -35.38
CA HIS A 438 -1.62 9.89 -36.46
C HIS A 438 -1.24 11.36 -36.27
N ILE A 439 0.04 11.60 -35.97
CA ILE A 439 0.61 12.94 -35.88
C ILE A 439 1.46 13.19 -37.13
N ARG A 440 1.11 14.21 -37.91
CA ARG A 440 1.90 14.66 -39.06
C ARG A 440 2.36 16.10 -38.79
N ALA A 441 3.67 16.31 -38.75
CA ALA A 441 4.27 17.63 -38.70
C ALA A 441 4.75 17.99 -40.11
N GLU A 442 4.28 19.11 -40.65
CA GLU A 442 4.76 19.66 -41.92
C GLU A 442 5.50 20.98 -41.63
N LEU A 443 6.75 21.06 -42.09
CA LEU A 443 7.56 22.28 -42.08
C LEU A 443 7.38 22.98 -43.43
N GLN A 444 7.07 24.28 -43.43
CA GLN A 444 7.00 25.06 -44.67
C GLN A 444 8.40 25.51 -45.11
N GLU A 445 8.83 24.96 -46.24
CA GLU A 445 9.90 25.38 -47.17
C GLU A 445 11.36 25.49 -46.68
N GLY A 446 12.21 24.56 -47.15
CA GLY A 446 13.68 24.70 -47.18
C GLY A 446 14.42 23.34 -47.34
N PRO A 447 15.47 23.21 -48.17
CA PRO A 447 16.02 21.91 -48.55
C PRO A 447 17.03 21.39 -47.51
N MET A 448 16.57 20.78 -46.43
CA MET A 448 17.38 19.88 -45.59
C MET A 448 16.50 18.78 -45.01
N GLN A 449 16.16 17.79 -45.84
CA GLN A 449 15.26 16.70 -45.46
C GLN A 449 15.94 15.36 -45.14
N SER A 450 17.27 15.24 -45.05
CA SER A 450 17.90 13.92 -44.89
C SER A 450 18.82 13.69 -43.68
N GLU A 451 19.10 14.68 -42.82
CA GLU A 451 20.07 14.47 -41.71
C GLU A 451 19.51 14.54 -40.29
N LEU A 452 18.29 15.03 -40.08
CA LEU A 452 17.71 15.09 -38.72
C LEU A 452 16.97 13.79 -38.30
N LEU A 453 16.45 13.02 -39.25
CA LEU A 453 15.69 11.79 -38.99
C LEU A 453 16.58 10.56 -38.75
N SER A 454 17.85 10.58 -39.14
CA SER A 454 18.77 9.44 -38.95
C SER A 454 19.32 9.33 -37.53
N HIS A 455 19.26 10.40 -36.71
CA HIS A 455 19.75 10.39 -35.33
C HIS A 455 18.71 9.97 -34.26
N LEU A 456 17.43 9.82 -34.62
CA LEU A 456 16.39 9.38 -33.68
C LEU A 456 16.22 7.85 -33.60
N CYS A 457 16.87 7.08 -34.48
CA CYS A 457 16.67 5.62 -34.56
C CYS A 457 17.91 4.77 -34.19
N ARG A 458 19.00 5.34 -33.68
CA ARG A 458 20.14 4.56 -33.17
C ARG A 458 20.74 5.18 -31.91
N SER A 459 20.47 4.57 -30.76
CA SER A 459 21.21 4.81 -29.52
C SER A 459 21.72 3.48 -28.94
N ASP A 460 22.89 3.08 -29.44
CA ASP A 460 23.85 2.30 -28.65
C ASP A 460 24.71 3.36 -27.91
N CYS A 461 24.40 3.61 -26.64
CA CYS A 461 25.01 4.71 -25.88
C CYS A 461 26.32 4.26 -25.22
N ARG A 462 27.44 4.43 -25.93
CA ARG A 462 28.78 4.58 -25.33
C ARG A 462 29.51 5.75 -25.98
N GLN A 463 29.12 6.98 -25.66
CA GLN A 463 29.95 8.20 -25.53
C GLN A 463 29.09 9.48 -25.47
N PRO A 464 29.52 10.54 -24.74
CA PRO A 464 28.79 11.80 -24.69
C PRO A 464 29.05 12.67 -25.94
N PRO A 465 28.03 13.31 -26.55
CA PRO A 465 28.25 14.25 -27.65
C PRO A 465 28.67 15.64 -27.14
N LYS A 466 29.56 16.30 -27.90
CA LYS A 466 30.05 17.67 -27.67
C LYS A 466 29.00 18.74 -28.08
N PRO A 467 29.02 19.94 -27.47
CA PRO A 467 28.03 20.98 -27.77
C PRO A 467 28.32 21.65 -29.13
N TYR A 468 27.26 21.84 -29.93
CA TYR A 468 27.24 22.68 -31.12
C TYR A 468 26.34 23.90 -30.85
N THR A 469 26.82 25.10 -31.21
CA THR A 469 26.08 26.37 -31.12
C THR A 469 25.91 26.97 -32.52
N HIS A 470 24.69 27.11 -33.02
CA HIS A 470 24.34 28.04 -34.10
C HIS A 470 22.90 28.56 -33.95
N ASN A 471 22.72 29.86 -34.19
CA ASN A 471 21.45 30.60 -34.21
C ASN A 471 20.69 30.29 -35.51
N ILE A 472 19.39 30.02 -35.41
CA ILE A 472 18.47 29.95 -36.56
C ILE A 472 17.24 30.80 -36.23
N ASP A 473 17.00 31.82 -37.05
CA ASP A 473 15.87 32.73 -36.94
C ASP A 473 14.57 32.15 -37.54
N ARG A 474 13.50 32.20 -36.74
CA ARG A 474 12.06 32.24 -37.07
C ARG A 474 11.53 31.40 -38.25
N GLU A 475 11.13 30.16 -37.97
CA GLU A 475 10.14 29.40 -38.75
C GLU A 475 8.96 28.94 -37.87
N ILE A 476 7.77 28.79 -38.45
CA ILE A 476 6.52 28.35 -37.80
C ILE A 476 6.28 26.89 -38.16
N ILE A 477 5.99 26.03 -37.17
CA ILE A 477 5.62 24.63 -37.38
C ILE A 477 4.09 24.49 -37.28
N GLU A 478 3.45 23.91 -38.30
CA GLU A 478 2.05 23.46 -38.21
C GLU A 478 2.02 21.95 -37.90
N VAL A 479 1.34 21.59 -36.82
CA VAL A 479 1.14 20.19 -36.41
C VAL A 479 -0.31 19.80 -36.62
N HIS A 480 -0.54 18.75 -37.40
CA HIS A 480 -1.86 18.17 -37.63
C HIS A 480 -1.99 16.83 -36.91
N ALA A 481 -3.02 16.68 -36.08
CA ALA A 481 -3.36 15.42 -35.42
C ALA A 481 -4.73 14.93 -35.91
N ASP A 482 -4.78 13.70 -36.46
CA ASP A 482 -6.01 13.01 -36.81
C ASP A 482 -6.21 11.82 -35.85
N ILE A 483 -7.36 11.78 -35.16
CA ILE A 483 -7.71 10.74 -34.18
C ILE A 483 -8.76 9.81 -34.81
N ARG A 484 -8.49 8.50 -34.82
CA ARG A 484 -9.47 7.49 -35.23
C ARG A 484 -9.61 6.41 -34.16
N LEU A 485 -10.86 6.06 -33.86
CA LEU A 485 -11.21 4.87 -33.07
C LEU A 485 -11.33 3.69 -34.03
N VAL A 486 -10.59 2.60 -33.78
CA VAL A 486 -10.64 1.39 -34.62
C VAL A 486 -11.03 0.18 -33.75
N PRO A 487 -12.05 -0.61 -34.14
CA PRO A 487 -12.39 -1.83 -33.43
C PRO A 487 -11.31 -2.90 -33.59
N ASN A 488 -11.07 -3.70 -32.54
CA ASN A 488 -10.11 -4.80 -32.55
C ASN A 488 -10.69 -5.98 -33.37
N LEU A 489 -10.33 -6.09 -34.65
CA LEU A 489 -10.91 -7.08 -35.57
C LEU A 489 -10.14 -8.42 -35.56
N ARG A 490 -10.71 -9.42 -34.86
CA ARG A 490 -10.56 -10.84 -35.23
C ARG A 490 -11.93 -11.48 -35.44
N CYS A 491 -12.60 -11.11 -36.53
CA CYS A 491 -13.70 -11.90 -37.07
C CYS A 491 -13.72 -11.78 -38.60
N ARG A 492 -13.49 -12.88 -39.31
CA ARG A 492 -13.62 -12.96 -40.77
C ARG A 492 -15.10 -13.11 -41.14
N ARG A 493 -15.85 -12.01 -41.30
CA ARG A 493 -17.00 -11.87 -42.24
C ARG A 493 -17.24 -10.39 -42.58
N PRO A 494 -17.72 -10.06 -43.80
CA PRO A 494 -17.81 -8.67 -44.27
C PRO A 494 -19.20 -8.09 -43.98
N TRP A 495 -19.29 -6.96 -43.28
CA TRP A 495 -20.50 -6.11 -43.29
C TRP A 495 -20.17 -4.61 -43.25
N SER A 496 -20.56 -3.96 -44.35
CA SER A 496 -21.25 -2.66 -44.50
C SER A 496 -21.06 -1.55 -43.45
N ILE A 497 -20.34 -0.52 -43.89
CA ILE A 497 -20.52 0.93 -43.72
C ILE A 497 -21.69 1.38 -42.81
N LEU A 498 -21.34 1.90 -41.63
CA LEU A 498 -22.03 2.97 -40.92
C LEU A 498 -21.01 4.10 -40.67
N PRO A 499 -21.37 5.39 -40.77
CA PRO A 499 -20.42 6.50 -40.67
C PRO A 499 -20.04 6.76 -39.20
N TRP A 500 -18.74 6.69 -38.90
CA TRP A 500 -18.16 6.99 -37.59
C TRP A 500 -18.10 8.50 -37.33
N PRO A 501 -18.21 8.96 -36.07
CA PRO A 501 -18.08 10.39 -35.75
C PRO A 501 -16.65 10.87 -36.03
N ARG A 502 -16.49 11.82 -36.95
CA ARG A 502 -15.22 12.54 -37.13
C ARG A 502 -15.10 13.60 -36.04
N ILE A 503 -14.11 13.46 -35.17
CA ILE A 503 -13.69 14.55 -34.27
C ILE A 503 -13.06 15.65 -35.14
N PRO A 504 -13.37 16.95 -34.92
CA PRO A 504 -12.82 18.04 -35.73
C PRO A 504 -11.29 18.13 -35.62
N ARG A 505 -10.66 18.51 -36.75
CA ARG A 505 -9.21 18.66 -36.89
C ARG A 505 -8.72 19.79 -35.97
N ILE A 506 -7.77 19.50 -35.10
CA ILE A 506 -7.14 20.51 -34.23
C ILE A 506 -5.85 20.98 -34.92
N THR A 507 -5.76 22.29 -35.21
CA THR A 507 -4.57 22.93 -35.78
C THR A 507 -3.98 23.90 -34.74
N LEU A 508 -2.72 23.69 -34.37
CA LEU A 508 -1.97 24.58 -33.48
C LEU A 508 -0.87 25.28 -34.30
N ARG A 509 -0.80 26.62 -34.22
CA ARG A 509 0.25 27.45 -34.84
C ARG A 509 1.14 28.02 -33.77
N MET A 510 2.46 27.87 -33.90
CA MET A 510 3.40 28.30 -32.85
C MET A 510 4.71 28.90 -33.40
N PRO A 511 5.23 29.97 -32.78
CA PRO A 511 6.56 30.51 -33.09
C PRO A 511 7.68 29.68 -32.46
N MET A 512 8.78 29.43 -33.18
CA MET A 512 9.98 28.76 -32.65
C MET A 512 10.78 29.68 -31.72
N GLU A 513 10.47 29.65 -30.42
CA GLU A 513 11.43 29.92 -29.33
C GLU A 513 11.21 28.90 -28.21
N ILE A 514 11.17 27.62 -28.56
CA ILE A 514 10.89 26.54 -27.60
C ILE A 514 12.08 25.58 -27.59
N HIS A 515 12.77 25.49 -26.46
CA HIS A 515 13.89 24.56 -26.29
C HIS A 515 13.37 23.10 -26.36
N LYS A 516 14.21 22.16 -26.82
CA LYS A 516 13.87 20.73 -27.01
C LYS A 516 13.10 20.08 -25.84
N LEU A 517 13.35 20.53 -24.61
CA LEU A 517 12.69 20.03 -23.40
C LEU A 517 11.21 20.46 -23.33
N GLU A 518 10.91 21.69 -23.74
CA GLU A 518 9.57 22.28 -23.69
C GLU A 518 8.64 21.73 -24.79
N MET A 519 9.17 21.33 -25.95
CA MET A 519 8.41 20.64 -27.00
C MET A 519 7.81 19.30 -26.52
N VAL A 520 8.55 18.53 -25.72
CA VAL A 520 8.08 17.27 -25.13
C VAL A 520 7.01 17.53 -24.06
N THR A 521 7.24 18.53 -23.20
CA THR A 521 6.26 18.94 -22.19
C THR A 521 4.98 19.48 -22.84
N LEU A 522 5.09 20.16 -23.97
CA LEU A 522 3.96 20.71 -24.70
C LEU A 522 3.18 19.62 -25.43
N LEU A 523 3.85 18.66 -26.07
CA LEU A 523 3.20 17.47 -26.65
C LEU A 523 2.52 16.63 -25.57
N GLN A 524 3.12 16.50 -24.37
CA GLN A 524 2.46 15.91 -23.21
C GLN A 524 1.23 16.71 -22.78
N LYS A 525 1.29 18.04 -22.76
CA LYS A 525 0.13 18.89 -22.42
C LYS A 525 -0.98 18.78 -23.47
N VAL A 526 -0.65 18.73 -24.76
CA VAL A 526 -1.62 18.52 -25.84
C VAL A 526 -2.21 17.10 -25.77
N LEU A 527 -1.39 16.09 -25.49
CA LEU A 527 -1.85 14.71 -25.27
C LEU A 527 -2.74 14.61 -24.03
N CYS A 528 -2.41 15.29 -22.92
CA CYS A 528 -3.24 15.39 -21.73
C CYS A 528 -4.54 16.14 -22.01
N LEU A 529 -4.52 17.22 -22.79
CA LEU A 529 -5.72 17.97 -23.15
C LEU A 529 -6.63 17.13 -24.06
N VAL A 530 -6.06 16.40 -25.02
CA VAL A 530 -6.77 15.47 -25.90
C VAL A 530 -7.29 14.26 -25.12
N LEU A 531 -6.51 13.68 -24.21
CA LEU A 531 -6.95 12.60 -23.32
C LEU A 531 -7.98 13.07 -22.29
N SER A 532 -7.94 14.35 -21.88
CA SER A 532 -8.94 14.97 -21.02
C SER A 532 -10.23 15.29 -21.80
N LEU A 533 -10.14 15.63 -23.08
CA LEU A 533 -11.29 15.80 -23.96
C LEU A 533 -11.90 14.45 -24.39
N VAL A 534 -11.07 13.43 -24.61
CA VAL A 534 -11.48 12.04 -24.86
C VAL A 534 -11.99 11.40 -23.58
N SER A 535 -11.42 11.69 -22.40
CA SER A 535 -12.02 11.31 -21.12
C SER A 535 -13.31 12.08 -20.90
N SER A 536 -13.40 13.38 -21.19
CA SER A 536 -14.64 14.15 -21.05
C SER A 536 -15.74 13.71 -22.03
N THR A 537 -15.39 13.03 -23.13
CA THR A 537 -16.36 12.46 -24.10
C THR A 537 -16.56 10.95 -23.93
N ALA A 538 -15.67 10.25 -23.22
CA ALA A 538 -15.83 8.86 -22.76
C ALA A 538 -16.42 8.76 -21.33
N PHE A 539 -16.46 9.87 -20.58
CA PHE A 539 -17.20 10.07 -19.33
C PHE A 539 -18.54 10.75 -19.61
N THR A 540 -19.20 10.33 -20.69
CA THR A 540 -20.66 10.19 -20.65
C THR A 540 -21.00 8.71 -20.60
N MET A 541 -20.38 7.96 -19.68
CA MET A 541 -21.05 6.77 -19.15
C MET A 541 -22.15 7.28 -18.23
N SER A 542 -23.36 7.22 -18.77
CA SER A 542 -24.64 7.22 -18.08
C SER A 542 -24.54 6.95 -16.58
N SER A 543 -25.17 7.82 -15.78
CA SER A 543 -25.52 7.56 -14.38
C SER A 543 -26.44 6.34 -14.29
N GLN A 544 -25.91 5.14 -14.49
CA GLN A 544 -26.70 3.92 -14.37
C GLN A 544 -27.01 3.69 -12.89
N ARG A 545 -28.31 3.70 -12.59
CA ARG A 545 -28.86 3.38 -11.27
C ARG A 545 -28.45 1.95 -10.92
N PRO A 546 -27.91 1.68 -9.71
CA PRO A 546 -27.59 0.31 -9.32
C PRO A 546 -28.87 -0.50 -9.15
N TYR A 547 -28.84 -1.76 -9.60
CA TYR A 547 -29.92 -2.72 -9.44
C TYR A 547 -29.66 -3.63 -8.24
N ALA A 548 -30.72 -4.13 -7.63
CA ALA A 548 -30.65 -5.13 -6.58
C ALA A 548 -31.54 -6.32 -6.86
N LEU A 549 -31.02 -7.50 -6.52
CA LEU A 549 -31.79 -8.72 -6.25
C LEU A 549 -31.95 -8.84 -4.73
N THR A 550 -33.19 -8.82 -4.26
CA THR A 550 -33.57 -9.08 -2.87
C THR A 550 -34.22 -10.46 -2.78
N ILE A 551 -33.75 -11.28 -1.86
CA ILE A 551 -34.23 -12.65 -1.62
C ILE A 551 -34.83 -12.69 -0.22
N CYS A 552 -36.12 -12.99 -0.12
CA CYS A 552 -36.78 -13.29 1.15
C CYS A 552 -36.63 -14.79 1.40
N GLY A 553 -35.62 -15.16 2.19
CA GLY A 553 -35.30 -16.54 2.54
C GLY A 553 -36.16 -17.05 3.70
N TYR A 554 -36.63 -18.28 3.55
CA TYR A 554 -37.29 -19.04 4.62
C TYR A 554 -36.44 -20.24 4.98
N ARG A 555 -36.35 -20.53 6.27
CA ARG A 555 -35.63 -21.71 6.75
C ARG A 555 -36.35 -22.99 6.35
N LYS A 556 -35.57 -24.01 6.03
CA LYS A 556 -36.07 -25.33 5.67
C LYS A 556 -36.98 -25.89 6.77
N PRO A 557 -38.09 -26.58 6.44
CA PRO A 557 -38.97 -27.15 7.46
C PRO A 557 -38.22 -28.07 8.43
N GLY A 558 -38.37 -27.81 9.72
CA GLY A 558 -37.71 -28.56 10.79
C GLY A 558 -36.29 -28.10 11.15
N MET A 559 -35.73 -27.11 10.44
CA MET A 559 -34.46 -26.48 10.81
C MET A 559 -34.67 -25.52 11.99
N ASP A 560 -33.76 -25.57 12.95
CA ASP A 560 -33.75 -24.64 14.07
C ASP A 560 -33.41 -23.20 13.62
N GLU A 561 -33.93 -22.20 14.32
CA GLU A 561 -33.74 -20.78 13.97
C GLU A 561 -32.27 -20.36 14.11
N ASP A 562 -31.61 -20.72 15.21
CA ASP A 562 -30.22 -20.34 15.47
C ASP A 562 -29.30 -21.08 14.52
N GLU A 563 -29.58 -22.36 14.25
CA GLU A 563 -28.87 -23.16 13.26
C GLU A 563 -28.95 -22.52 11.87
N TYR A 564 -30.14 -22.07 11.44
CA TYR A 564 -30.34 -21.43 10.13
C TYR A 564 -29.50 -20.16 9.99
N HIS A 565 -29.52 -19.29 11.00
CA HIS A 565 -28.78 -18.04 10.96
C HIS A 565 -27.27 -18.27 11.03
N HIS A 566 -26.81 -19.19 11.86
CA HIS A 566 -25.40 -19.55 11.94
C HIS A 566 -24.92 -20.14 10.60
N TYR A 567 -25.69 -21.04 9.99
CA TYR A 567 -25.35 -21.64 8.70
C TYR A 567 -25.25 -20.59 7.59
N LEU A 568 -26.20 -19.64 7.54
CA LEU A 568 -26.16 -18.56 6.56
C LEU A 568 -24.91 -17.70 6.68
N SER A 569 -24.53 -17.30 7.90
CA SER A 569 -23.40 -16.39 8.13
C SER A 569 -22.04 -17.09 7.98
N GLU A 570 -21.88 -18.26 8.59
CA GLU A 570 -20.57 -18.89 8.75
C GLU A 570 -20.25 -19.91 7.64
N HIS A 571 -21.26 -20.37 6.90
CA HIS A 571 -21.08 -21.32 5.79
C HIS A 571 -21.48 -20.72 4.44
N HIS A 572 -22.76 -20.40 4.27
CA HIS A 572 -23.28 -20.01 2.96
C HIS A 572 -22.66 -18.69 2.47
N ALA A 573 -22.57 -17.67 3.32
CA ALA A 573 -21.96 -16.40 2.94
C ALA A 573 -20.47 -16.54 2.59
N GLU A 574 -19.73 -17.44 3.26
CA GLU A 574 -18.30 -17.67 2.99
C GLU A 574 -18.06 -18.20 1.57
N ILE A 575 -18.89 -19.15 1.11
CA ILE A 575 -18.78 -19.71 -0.24
C ILE A 575 -19.32 -18.76 -1.32
N VAL A 576 -20.26 -17.87 -0.97
CA VAL A 576 -20.87 -16.94 -1.95
C VAL A 576 -20.05 -15.66 -2.14
N LYS A 577 -19.50 -15.05 -1.08
CA LYS A 577 -18.99 -13.67 -1.13
C LYS A 577 -17.83 -13.46 -2.12
N ASN A 578 -16.86 -14.36 -2.16
CA ASN A 578 -15.71 -14.25 -3.07
C ASN A 578 -16.14 -14.47 -4.53
N HIS A 579 -17.11 -15.37 -4.74
CA HIS A 579 -17.70 -15.62 -6.04
C HIS A 579 -18.35 -14.36 -6.59
N LEU A 580 -19.21 -13.70 -5.81
CA LEU A 580 -19.89 -12.47 -6.25
C LEU A 580 -18.90 -11.34 -6.59
N VAL A 581 -17.84 -11.16 -5.79
CA VAL A 581 -16.80 -10.15 -6.05
C VAL A 581 -16.12 -10.37 -7.41
N ASN A 582 -15.85 -11.61 -7.80
CA ASN A 582 -15.22 -11.94 -9.08
C ASN A 582 -16.04 -11.52 -10.31
N PHE A 583 -17.35 -11.32 -10.14
CA PHE A 583 -18.25 -10.92 -11.21
C PHE A 583 -18.67 -9.45 -11.15
N GLY A 584 -18.05 -8.63 -10.28
CA GLY A 584 -18.31 -7.19 -10.23
C GLY A 584 -19.56 -6.79 -9.45
N ILE A 585 -20.11 -7.71 -8.64
CA ILE A 585 -21.19 -7.40 -7.70
C ILE A 585 -20.67 -6.46 -6.61
N ILE A 586 -21.41 -5.38 -6.32
CA ILE A 586 -20.93 -4.27 -5.49
C ILE A 586 -21.38 -4.34 -4.03
N THR A 587 -22.50 -5.02 -3.73
CA THR A 587 -22.99 -5.22 -2.35
C THR A 587 -23.60 -6.60 -2.20
N TYR A 588 -23.33 -7.27 -1.07
CA TYR A 588 -24.05 -8.47 -0.61
C TYR A 588 -24.28 -8.35 0.90
N THR A 589 -25.54 -8.32 1.32
CA THR A 589 -25.92 -8.18 2.74
C THR A 589 -26.94 -9.23 3.14
N LEU A 590 -26.88 -9.67 4.40
CA LEU A 590 -27.85 -10.55 5.04
C LEU A 590 -28.48 -9.80 6.22
N THR A 591 -29.81 -9.72 6.25
CA THR A 591 -30.58 -9.24 7.40
C THR A 591 -31.28 -10.43 8.05
N HIS A 592 -30.85 -10.76 9.26
CA HIS A 592 -31.39 -11.88 10.05
C HIS A 592 -32.68 -11.43 10.77
N ASN A 593 -33.81 -12.07 10.47
CA ASN A 593 -35.12 -11.77 11.03
C ASN A 593 -35.53 -12.82 12.08
N THR A 594 -34.79 -12.83 13.19
CA THR A 594 -34.99 -13.74 14.33
C THR A 594 -36.31 -13.46 15.06
N SER A 595 -36.75 -14.40 15.88
CA SER A 595 -37.86 -14.20 16.80
C SER A 595 -37.62 -13.02 17.76
N GLU A 596 -36.36 -12.76 18.13
CA GLU A 596 -35.98 -11.61 18.94
C GLU A 596 -36.09 -10.29 18.16
N SER A 597 -35.54 -10.21 16.93
CA SER A 597 -35.57 -8.98 16.14
C SER A 597 -36.99 -8.58 15.74
N LYS A 598 -37.89 -9.55 15.53
CA LYS A 598 -39.32 -9.30 15.30
C LYS A 598 -39.97 -8.51 16.44
N ASN A 599 -39.50 -8.66 17.68
CA ASN A 599 -39.99 -7.86 18.82
C ASN A 599 -39.54 -6.39 18.78
N MET A 600 -38.49 -6.06 18.01
CA MET A 600 -38.05 -4.66 17.83
C MET A 600 -39.11 -3.84 17.09
N MET A 601 -39.87 -4.44 16.17
CA MET A 601 -40.93 -3.73 15.44
C MET A 601 -41.97 -3.13 16.38
N LYS A 602 -42.32 -3.84 17.45
CA LYS A 602 -43.22 -3.33 18.49
C LYS A 602 -42.64 -2.13 19.24
N ARG A 603 -41.32 -2.07 19.41
CA ARG A 603 -40.63 -0.93 20.04
C ARG A 603 -40.56 0.28 19.10
N ILE A 604 -40.37 0.05 17.80
CA ILE A 604 -40.20 1.11 16.80
C ILE A 604 -41.55 1.75 16.43
N PHE A 605 -42.56 0.93 16.12
CA PHE A 605 -43.84 1.39 15.57
C PHE A 605 -45.06 1.07 16.44
N GLY A 606 -44.89 0.43 17.61
CA GLY A 606 -46.01 -0.03 18.42
C GLY A 606 -46.72 -1.24 17.80
N ASN A 607 -48.04 -1.33 17.95
CA ASN A 607 -48.83 -2.39 17.35
C ASN A 607 -49.15 -2.05 15.89
N LEU A 608 -48.53 -2.76 14.95
CA LEU A 608 -48.88 -2.68 13.53
C LEU A 608 -50.13 -3.53 13.24
N PRO A 609 -50.92 -3.19 12.20
CA PRO A 609 -51.99 -4.05 11.71
C PRO A 609 -51.49 -5.45 11.36
N GLU A 610 -52.33 -6.46 11.57
CA GLU A 610 -52.03 -7.84 11.21
C GLU A 610 -51.70 -7.95 9.71
N GLY A 611 -50.62 -8.65 9.37
CA GLY A 611 -50.10 -8.76 8.00
C GLY A 611 -49.08 -7.69 7.59
N ASN A 612 -48.84 -6.65 8.40
CA ASN A 612 -47.88 -5.57 8.08
C ASN A 612 -46.44 -5.83 8.55
N THR A 613 -46.11 -7.08 8.87
CA THR A 613 -44.77 -7.53 9.27
C THR A 613 -44.35 -8.70 8.42
N GLY A 614 -43.15 -8.62 7.82
CA GLY A 614 -42.61 -9.70 7.01
C GLY A 614 -42.33 -10.95 7.85
N ASP A 615 -42.71 -12.12 7.33
CA ASP A 615 -42.61 -13.40 8.03
C ASP A 615 -41.37 -14.23 7.64
N CYS A 616 -40.57 -13.76 6.68
CA CYS A 616 -39.35 -14.46 6.26
C CYS A 616 -38.28 -14.49 7.34
N ASP A 617 -37.39 -15.47 7.28
CA ASP A 617 -36.32 -15.66 8.25
C ASP A 617 -35.10 -14.80 7.90
N CYS A 618 -34.81 -14.55 6.63
CA CYS A 618 -33.67 -13.73 6.21
C CYS A 618 -33.98 -12.90 4.96
N TYR A 619 -33.45 -11.68 4.89
CA TYR A 619 -33.35 -10.92 3.63
C TYR A 619 -31.91 -10.91 3.14
N ALA A 620 -31.65 -11.50 1.98
CA ALA A 620 -30.38 -11.32 1.28
C ALA A 620 -30.54 -10.25 0.20
N GLN A 621 -29.66 -9.25 0.16
CA GLN A 621 -29.67 -8.25 -0.90
C GLN A 621 -28.34 -8.24 -1.63
N ILE A 622 -28.40 -8.39 -2.96
CA ILE A 622 -27.26 -8.42 -3.86
C ILE A 622 -27.40 -7.25 -4.83
N VAL A 623 -26.47 -6.30 -4.80
CA VAL A 623 -26.51 -5.08 -5.63
C VAL A 623 -25.45 -5.15 -6.73
N PHE A 624 -25.82 -4.81 -7.95
CA PHE A 624 -24.99 -4.85 -9.15
C PHE A 624 -25.30 -3.67 -10.08
N ARG A 625 -24.33 -3.30 -10.93
CA ARG A 625 -24.49 -2.18 -11.88
C ARG A 625 -25.16 -2.65 -13.16
N ASP A 626 -24.83 -3.86 -13.61
CA ASP A 626 -25.43 -4.51 -14.77
C ASP A 626 -25.99 -5.88 -14.35
N VAL A 627 -27.20 -6.21 -14.81
CA VAL A 627 -27.81 -7.52 -14.57
C VAL A 627 -26.97 -8.65 -15.17
N GLU A 628 -26.25 -8.36 -16.25
CA GLU A 628 -25.37 -9.33 -16.89
C GLU A 628 -24.24 -9.80 -15.97
N ASP A 629 -23.80 -8.97 -15.02
CA ASP A 629 -22.81 -9.35 -14.01
C ASP A 629 -23.33 -10.52 -13.16
N TYR A 630 -24.58 -10.41 -12.70
CA TYR A 630 -25.21 -11.46 -11.90
C TYR A 630 -25.61 -12.68 -12.73
N VAL A 631 -26.00 -12.49 -14.00
CA VAL A 631 -26.25 -13.61 -14.93
C VAL A 631 -24.98 -14.43 -15.15
N ARG A 632 -23.83 -13.78 -15.34
CA ARG A 632 -22.54 -14.47 -15.45
C ARG A 632 -22.18 -15.18 -14.15
N ALA A 633 -22.35 -14.53 -13.00
CA ALA A 633 -22.11 -15.15 -11.69
C ALA A 633 -22.95 -16.42 -11.50
N ARG A 634 -24.24 -16.38 -11.84
CA ARG A 634 -25.15 -17.54 -11.72
C ARG A 634 -24.82 -18.67 -12.70
N ASN A 635 -24.28 -18.34 -13.87
CA ASN A 635 -23.96 -19.31 -14.91
C ASN A 635 -22.57 -19.93 -14.76
N ASP A 636 -21.75 -19.42 -13.86
CA ASP A 636 -20.43 -19.95 -13.56
C ASP A 636 -20.50 -21.38 -12.99
N PRO A 637 -19.56 -22.27 -13.36
CA PRO A 637 -19.50 -23.63 -12.83
C PRO A 637 -19.50 -23.70 -11.31
N TYR A 638 -18.75 -22.81 -10.63
CA TYR A 638 -18.68 -22.79 -9.16
C TYR A 638 -20.05 -22.51 -8.54
N TYR A 639 -20.83 -21.60 -9.13
CA TYR A 639 -22.19 -21.35 -8.66
C TYR A 639 -23.09 -22.58 -8.83
N ARG A 640 -23.01 -23.26 -9.97
CA ARG A 640 -23.88 -24.42 -10.28
C ARG A 640 -23.51 -25.67 -9.48
N GLU A 641 -22.23 -25.85 -9.19
CA GLU A 641 -21.70 -27.06 -8.55
C GLU A 641 -21.58 -26.93 -7.03
N VAL A 642 -21.41 -25.71 -6.50
CA VAL A 642 -21.16 -25.46 -5.08
C VAL A 642 -22.29 -24.66 -4.43
N ILE A 643 -22.57 -23.44 -4.94
CA ILE A 643 -23.51 -22.52 -4.30
C ILE A 643 -24.97 -22.98 -4.45
N PHE A 644 -25.38 -23.36 -5.66
CA PHE A 644 -26.75 -23.72 -5.94
C PHE A 644 -27.21 -24.99 -5.21
N PRO A 645 -26.42 -26.08 -5.13
CA PRO A 645 -26.77 -27.25 -4.35
C PRO A 645 -26.86 -26.97 -2.83
N ASP A 646 -26.05 -26.02 -2.33
CA ASP A 646 -26.03 -25.67 -0.90
C ASP A 646 -27.37 -25.13 -0.38
N HIS A 647 -28.16 -24.48 -1.24
CA HIS A 647 -29.49 -23.99 -0.87
C HIS A 647 -30.42 -25.08 -0.32
N ALA A 648 -30.25 -26.35 -0.72
CA ALA A 648 -31.05 -27.45 -0.22
C ALA A 648 -30.79 -27.80 1.26
N ASN A 649 -29.67 -27.32 1.82
CA ASN A 649 -29.29 -27.54 3.21
C ASN A 649 -30.11 -26.67 4.16
N PHE A 650 -30.37 -25.41 3.80
CA PHE A 650 -30.94 -24.41 4.70
C PHE A 650 -32.24 -23.75 4.23
N ALA A 651 -32.54 -23.73 2.93
CA ALA A 651 -33.65 -22.94 2.39
C ALA A 651 -34.92 -23.76 2.11
N ASP A 652 -36.08 -23.20 2.44
CA ASP A 652 -37.37 -23.61 1.88
C ASP A 652 -37.58 -22.90 0.53
N SER A 653 -37.21 -23.59 -0.55
CA SER A 653 -37.33 -23.06 -1.91
C SER A 653 -38.77 -22.86 -2.37
N THR A 654 -39.77 -23.46 -1.71
CA THR A 654 -41.19 -23.30 -2.07
C THR A 654 -41.79 -21.99 -1.55
N ARG A 655 -41.19 -21.43 -0.49
CA ARG A 655 -41.60 -20.16 0.12
C ARG A 655 -40.69 -19.00 -0.25
N THR A 656 -39.44 -19.27 -0.63
CA THR A 656 -38.45 -18.23 -0.94
C THR A 656 -38.95 -17.31 -2.06
N LEU A 657 -38.94 -15.99 -1.80
CA LEU A 657 -39.38 -14.97 -2.74
C LEU A 657 -38.19 -14.20 -3.30
N PHE A 658 -38.30 -13.79 -4.56
CA PHE A 658 -37.28 -13.00 -5.26
C PHE A 658 -37.88 -11.70 -5.75
N LEU A 659 -37.19 -10.60 -5.48
CA LEU A 659 -37.56 -9.25 -5.93
C LEU A 659 -36.36 -8.61 -6.62
N THR A 660 -36.60 -7.97 -7.76
CA THR A 660 -35.59 -7.14 -8.44
C THR A 660 -36.05 -5.70 -8.52
N GLY A 661 -35.14 -4.75 -8.29
CA GLY A 661 -35.42 -3.32 -8.39
C GLY A 661 -34.14 -2.50 -8.53
N TRP A 662 -34.23 -1.18 -8.49
CA TRP A 662 -33.06 -0.31 -8.33
C TRP A 662 -32.94 0.17 -6.89
N VAL A 663 -31.71 0.42 -6.45
CA VAL A 663 -31.43 0.96 -5.12
C VAL A 663 -31.10 2.44 -5.26
N GLU A 664 -31.75 3.25 -4.43
CA GLU A 664 -31.43 4.66 -4.25
C GLU A 664 -30.99 4.85 -2.81
N ALA A 665 -29.74 5.26 -2.62
CA ALA A 665 -29.20 5.55 -1.30
C ALA A 665 -29.38 7.04 -1.02
N HIS A 666 -30.01 7.37 0.10
CA HIS A 666 -30.11 8.75 0.61
C HIS A 666 -29.25 8.95 1.87
N ILE A 667 -28.94 7.86 2.58
CA ILE A 667 -28.11 7.84 3.77
C ILE A 667 -27.23 6.60 3.73
N VAL A 668 -25.91 6.78 3.86
CA VAL A 668 -24.92 5.69 3.96
C VAL A 668 -24.02 6.00 5.16
N ASP A 669 -23.86 5.02 6.06
CA ASP A 669 -23.06 5.17 7.30
C ASP A 669 -23.41 6.41 8.14
N GLY A 670 -24.71 6.73 8.21
CA GLY A 670 -25.22 7.89 8.96
C GLY A 670 -24.99 9.25 8.29
N LYS A 671 -24.50 9.29 7.05
CA LYS A 671 -24.27 10.51 6.27
C LYS A 671 -25.23 10.61 5.10
N LEU A 672 -25.70 11.82 4.80
CA LEU A 672 -26.50 12.12 3.61
C LEU A 672 -25.62 11.91 2.36
N VAL A 673 -26.15 11.22 1.35
CA VAL A 673 -25.49 10.95 0.06
C VAL A 673 -26.32 11.42 -1.13
#